data_AF-A0A8H9FZP0-F1
#
_entry.id   AF-A0A8H9FZP0-F1
#
_cell.length_a   1.000
_cell.length_b   1.000
_cell.length_c   1.000
_cell.angle_alpha   90.00
_cell.angle_beta   90.00
_cell.angle_gamma   90.00
#
_symmetry.space_group_name_H-M   'P 1'
#
loop_
_entity.id
_entity.type
_entity.pdbx_description
1 polymer ?
#
loop_
_entity_poly.entity_id
_entity_poly.type
_entity_poly.pdbx_seq_one_letter_code
_entity_poly.pdbx_strand_id
1 'polypeptide(L)'
;MGSILTFNLFHSAADSAHGLLLQSIFFHSKISPIEFWLGFLLLIFLSILIVVLLLIDRIKQISTYLLKEKSNFSQNPFKNALRKMNSNQIARILKHKSKQEIKSWLLAFFLFGCSLFPLDSFAQTVSIDGISESVWSKAGVIITLVLLLIPTIFILVLLFVRINRKLTHLNIQAQKEEADLIVQELEKRPLAEVQKELTAFQEAADYQLEENLLAGKDPAEDPKGLLTLNEVEGIPIVSKKKKATLRTNFDVKLSKMVNCYLISATFWLVFGTTIGEYLGFKFVAPDMEDLSWLSFGRLRPVHTNAVFWGWASLAMIGLGYYVVPRVSNTKLFSMKLGWYSLFLINLCVTLGTIALMAGINNSGGEYREYIWPIMLLFGIALVLTLINYYKTIANRTTKEIYISNWYIVSAVIFTIVISLAAYLPFWQKGLGETIIQGYFMHQGVGMWFMLFCLGLVYYFLPQQLNRPIYSYSLGILAFWTQILFYTLIGSHHFVFSSIPWWLQTVAIVGSAGMAIPVIAGTTNFLMTFKGSWYKLGDSYILPFFLVGIIFYFTGSMQGTAEAFRETNLIWHFTDFTVAHSHLTMYGIISFFLWASIYTIVPRFTGKEAPQISIGAHFWFAFIGMLMYTVPLMYGSTLKGIMWLEGKPFIDGVMFMAPYWLWRAIGGSLMWLSHLIFAYNLYKMMVPVKEIDIAEEITTQFENQSTLRVQK
;
A
#
# COMPACT_ATOMS: atom_id res chain seq x y z
N MET A 1 -21.24 54.31 -48.39
CA MET A 1 -22.07 55.53 -48.53
C MET A 1 -22.29 56.08 -47.13
N GLY A 2 -21.87 57.32 -46.85
CA GLY A 2 -22.16 58.02 -45.59
C GLY A 2 -20.97 58.18 -44.66
N SER A 3 -20.65 59.44 -44.36
CA SER A 3 -19.47 59.98 -43.70
C SER A 3 -19.88 60.89 -42.54
N ILE A 4 -18.96 61.16 -41.60
CA ILE A 4 -18.84 62.41 -40.78
C ILE A 4 -19.73 62.56 -39.52
N LEU A 5 -19.09 62.39 -38.35
CA LEU A 5 -18.78 63.38 -37.28
C LEU A 5 -19.86 64.27 -36.63
N THR A 6 -19.61 64.54 -35.33
CA THR A 6 -20.11 65.59 -34.39
C THR A 6 -21.26 65.18 -33.45
N PHE A 7 -21.34 65.50 -32.14
CA PHE A 7 -20.50 66.29 -31.21
C PHE A 7 -20.88 65.93 -29.74
N ASN A 8 -19.95 66.15 -28.82
CA ASN A 8 -20.11 66.12 -27.35
C ASN A 8 -21.10 67.17 -26.83
N LEU A 9 -21.74 66.93 -25.68
CA LEU A 9 -21.79 67.81 -24.50
C LEU A 9 -22.88 67.38 -23.50
N PHE A 10 -22.47 66.87 -22.33
CA PHE A 10 -22.87 67.41 -21.02
C PHE A 10 -21.87 66.90 -19.94
N HIS A 11 -20.92 67.79 -19.60
CA HIS A 11 -20.32 67.97 -18.27
C HIS A 11 -21.45 68.15 -17.22
N SER A 12 -21.35 67.93 -15.90
CA SER A 12 -20.23 67.79 -14.97
C SER A 12 -20.84 67.50 -13.58
N ALA A 13 -20.13 66.69 -12.77
CA ALA A 13 -20.07 66.73 -11.30
C ALA A 13 -21.35 66.58 -10.46
N ALA A 14 -21.55 65.36 -9.98
CA ALA A 14 -21.87 65.11 -8.57
C ALA A 14 -21.10 63.87 -8.11
N ASP A 15 -19.77 64.05 -7.97
CA ASP A 15 -18.96 63.24 -7.09
C ASP A 15 -19.43 63.47 -5.65
N SER A 16 -19.95 62.43 -5.01
CA SER A 16 -19.53 62.06 -3.65
C SER A 16 -20.29 60.83 -3.16
N ALA A 17 -19.51 59.87 -2.64
CA ALA A 17 -19.89 58.88 -1.63
C ALA A 17 -20.23 57.44 -2.01
N HIS A 18 -20.24 56.97 -3.27
CA HIS A 18 -20.50 55.53 -3.56
C HIS A 18 -19.55 54.86 -4.57
N GLY A 19 -18.28 55.27 -4.59
CA GLY A 19 -17.25 54.68 -5.46
C GLY A 19 -15.92 54.32 -4.78
N LEU A 20 -15.83 54.30 -3.44
CA LEU A 20 -14.53 54.20 -2.74
C LEU A 20 -14.40 53.08 -1.69
N LEU A 21 -15.37 52.16 -1.56
CA LEU A 21 -15.34 51.11 -0.52
C LEU A 21 -15.26 49.66 -1.03
N LEU A 22 -15.31 49.43 -2.35
CA LEU A 22 -15.27 48.06 -2.91
C LEU A 22 -14.12 47.79 -3.89
N GLN A 23 -13.28 48.79 -4.19
CA GLN A 23 -12.09 48.62 -5.03
C GLN A 23 -10.75 48.66 -4.27
N SER A 24 -10.77 48.80 -2.93
CA SER A 24 -9.56 48.93 -2.11
C SER A 24 -9.18 47.70 -1.28
N ILE A 25 -9.89 46.56 -1.39
CA ILE A 25 -9.63 45.37 -0.54
C ILE A 25 -8.98 44.18 -1.29
N PHE A 26 -8.86 44.21 -2.63
CA PHE A 26 -8.15 43.16 -3.37
C PHE A 26 -6.93 43.71 -4.13
N PHE A 27 -5.89 43.99 -3.35
CA PHE A 27 -4.46 44.05 -3.67
C PHE A 27 -4.03 44.19 -5.14
N HIS A 28 -3.59 45.39 -5.48
CA HIS A 28 -2.39 45.61 -6.27
C HIS A 28 -1.15 45.27 -5.41
N SER A 29 -0.71 44.02 -5.45
CA SER A 29 0.70 43.71 -5.15
C SER A 29 1.20 42.69 -6.16
N LYS A 30 2.22 43.06 -6.92
CA LYS A 30 3.07 42.10 -7.60
C LYS A 30 3.84 41.36 -6.51
N ILE A 31 3.21 40.33 -5.95
CA ILE A 31 3.83 39.44 -4.98
C ILE A 31 5.02 38.81 -5.69
N SER A 32 6.23 39.19 -5.27
CA SER A 32 7.45 38.56 -5.79
C SER A 32 7.40 37.05 -5.53
N PRO A 33 8.07 36.20 -6.32
CA PRO A 33 8.14 34.76 -6.03
C PRO A 33 8.56 34.49 -4.58
N ILE A 34 9.42 35.35 -4.03
CA ILE A 34 9.85 35.33 -2.63
C ILE A 34 8.70 35.60 -1.66
N GLU A 35 7.84 36.59 -1.91
CA GLU A 35 6.69 36.91 -1.06
C GLU A 35 5.62 35.80 -1.08
N PHE A 36 5.42 35.11 -2.21
CA PHE A 36 4.53 33.95 -2.28
C PHE A 36 5.11 32.78 -1.48
N TRP A 37 6.42 32.50 -1.62
CA TRP A 37 7.10 31.48 -0.83
C TRP A 37 7.12 31.81 0.67
N LEU A 38 7.26 33.09 1.04
CA LEU A 38 7.14 33.54 2.42
C LEU A 38 5.71 33.35 2.94
N GLY A 39 4.67 33.65 2.15
CA GLY A 39 3.27 33.39 2.52
C GLY A 39 2.95 31.89 2.63
N PHE A 40 3.53 31.07 1.76
CA PHE A 40 3.39 29.61 1.79
C PHE A 40 4.13 28.98 2.98
N LEU A 41 5.35 29.43 3.27
CA LEU A 41 6.11 29.04 4.47
C LEU A 41 5.39 29.52 5.74
N LEU A 42 4.77 30.70 5.71
CA LEU A 42 3.94 31.21 6.81
C LEU A 42 2.71 30.32 7.04
N LEU A 43 2.05 29.84 5.98
CA LEU A 43 0.93 28.90 6.07
C LEU A 43 1.35 27.53 6.64
N ILE A 44 2.51 27.01 6.21
CA ILE A 44 3.11 25.80 6.79
C ILE A 44 3.43 26.03 8.26
N PHE A 45 4.05 27.16 8.60
CA PHE A 45 4.39 27.53 9.98
C PHE A 45 3.15 27.68 10.87
N LEU A 46 2.10 28.35 10.38
CA LEU A 46 0.81 28.50 11.08
C LEU A 46 0.13 27.14 11.29
N SER A 47 0.19 26.25 10.30
CA SER A 47 -0.34 24.88 10.41
C SER A 47 0.41 24.07 11.47
N ILE A 48 1.75 24.18 11.50
CA ILE A 48 2.60 23.57 12.54
C ILE A 48 2.26 24.16 13.91
N LEU A 49 2.11 25.48 14.00
CA LEU A 49 1.78 26.19 15.24
C LEU A 49 0.43 25.74 15.82
N ILE A 50 -0.60 25.59 14.98
CA ILE A 50 -1.92 25.08 15.40
C ILE A 50 -1.81 23.66 15.94
N VAL A 51 -1.05 22.78 15.28
CA VAL A 51 -0.82 21.41 15.76
C VAL A 51 -0.08 21.41 17.11
N VAL A 52 0.89 22.30 17.30
CA VAL A 52 1.62 22.47 18.57
C VAL A 52 0.69 22.99 19.67
N LEU A 53 -0.18 23.95 19.39
CA LEU A 53 -1.15 24.46 20.36
C LEU A 53 -2.18 23.39 20.76
N LEU A 54 -2.67 22.58 19.82
CA LEU A 54 -3.53 21.43 20.10
C LEU A 54 -2.82 20.35 20.94
N LEU A 55 -1.52 20.15 20.72
CA LEU A 55 -0.69 19.27 21.55
C LEU A 55 -0.59 19.78 22.99
N ILE A 56 -0.36 21.08 23.19
CA ILE A 56 -0.25 21.70 24.52
C ILE A 56 -1.58 21.60 25.27
N ASP A 57 -2.72 21.89 24.62
CA ASP A 57 -4.05 21.78 25.24
C ASP A 57 -4.36 20.34 25.67
N ARG A 58 -4.00 19.36 24.83
CA ARG A 58 -4.21 17.95 25.15
C ARG A 58 -3.33 17.47 26.32
N ILE A 59 -2.09 17.96 26.41
CA ILE A 59 -1.20 17.68 27.55
C ILE A 59 -1.80 18.23 28.85
N LYS A 60 -2.38 19.43 28.84
CA LYS A 60 -3.08 20.02 30.00
C LYS A 60 -4.31 19.21 30.42
N GLN A 61 -5.13 18.75 29.48
CA GLN A 61 -6.29 17.91 29.76
C GLN A 61 -5.90 16.56 30.39
N ILE A 62 -4.81 15.95 29.90
CA ILE A 62 -4.29 14.69 30.45
C ILE A 62 -3.68 14.89 31.84
N SER A 63 -2.96 15.98 32.09
CA SER A 63 -2.39 16.25 33.42
C SER A 63 -3.48 16.48 34.47
N THR A 64 -4.57 17.15 34.10
CA THR A 64 -5.74 17.35 34.99
C THR A 64 -6.51 16.06 35.22
N TYR A 65 -6.60 15.17 34.22
CA TYR A 65 -7.19 13.85 34.36
C TYR A 65 -6.38 12.95 35.31
N LEU A 66 -5.05 12.88 35.14
CA LEU A 66 -4.15 12.09 35.97
C LEU A 66 -4.13 12.57 37.44
N LEU A 67 -4.19 13.88 37.67
CA LEU A 67 -4.30 14.44 39.03
C LEU A 67 -5.65 14.12 39.70
N LYS A 68 -6.73 14.01 38.92
CA LYS A 68 -8.09 13.69 39.39
C LYS A 68 -8.30 12.19 39.63
N GLU A 69 -7.62 11.33 38.87
CA GLU A 69 -7.66 9.88 39.04
C GLU A 69 -6.84 9.44 40.26
N LYS A 70 -5.71 10.09 40.52
CA LYS A 70 -4.91 9.89 41.74
C LYS A 70 -5.69 10.21 43.04
N SER A 71 -6.71 11.07 42.99
CA SER A 71 -7.55 11.38 44.15
C SER A 71 -8.75 10.44 44.33
N ASN A 72 -9.15 9.70 43.28
CA ASN A 72 -10.35 8.84 43.31
C ASN A 72 -10.05 7.35 43.59
N PHE A 73 -8.78 6.92 43.55
CA PHE A 73 -8.42 5.51 43.61
C PHE A 73 -8.31 4.90 45.03
N SER A 74 -8.78 5.58 46.07
CA SER A 74 -8.69 5.08 47.45
C SER A 74 -9.75 4.03 47.85
N GLN A 75 -10.52 3.48 46.89
CA GLN A 75 -11.61 2.54 47.19
C GLN A 75 -11.52 1.22 46.41
N ASN A 76 -10.78 0.28 47.00
CA ASN A 76 -10.78 -1.19 46.77
C ASN A 76 -10.24 -1.77 45.43
N PRO A 77 -8.90 -1.86 45.25
CA PRO A 77 -8.22 -2.38 44.05
C PRO A 77 -8.28 -3.91 43.86
N PHE A 78 -8.47 -4.66 44.94
CA PHE A 78 -8.31 -6.12 44.99
C PHE A 78 -9.36 -6.91 44.19
N LYS A 79 -10.60 -6.43 44.19
CA LYS A 79 -11.75 -7.13 43.57
C LYS A 79 -11.71 -7.14 42.03
N ASN A 80 -10.98 -6.19 41.44
CA ASN A 80 -10.84 -6.04 39.99
C ASN A 80 -9.72 -6.91 39.38
N ALA A 81 -8.71 -7.28 40.17
CA ALA A 81 -7.60 -8.11 39.71
C ALA A 81 -7.96 -9.61 39.63
N LEU A 82 -8.78 -10.10 40.56
CA LEU A 82 -9.26 -11.49 40.60
C LEU A 82 -10.17 -11.88 39.43
N ARG A 83 -10.86 -10.89 38.82
CA ARG A 83 -11.80 -11.09 37.69
C ARG A 83 -11.15 -11.55 36.37
N LYS A 84 -9.82 -11.57 36.27
CA LYS A 84 -9.10 -11.80 34.99
C LYS A 84 -8.39 -13.15 34.88
N MET A 85 -8.55 -14.04 35.86
CA MET A 85 -7.86 -15.35 35.91
C MET A 85 -8.83 -16.51 35.60
N ASN A 86 -8.36 -17.59 34.95
CA ASN A 86 -9.17 -18.79 34.68
C ASN A 86 -9.06 -19.86 35.80
N SER A 87 -9.98 -20.82 35.82
CA SER A 87 -10.08 -21.88 36.85
C SER A 87 -8.79 -22.72 37.01
N ASN A 88 -8.11 -23.04 35.91
CA ASN A 88 -6.84 -23.77 35.91
C ASN A 88 -5.65 -22.93 36.42
N GLN A 89 -5.71 -21.60 36.31
CA GLN A 89 -4.69 -20.69 36.84
C GLN A 89 -4.84 -20.50 38.36
N ILE A 90 -6.08 -20.45 38.83
CA ILE A 90 -6.46 -20.38 40.24
C ILE A 90 -6.03 -21.65 40.99
N ALA A 91 -6.27 -22.83 40.41
CA ALA A 91 -5.85 -24.12 40.97
C ALA A 91 -4.32 -24.29 41.07
N ARG A 92 -3.56 -23.58 40.22
CA ARG A 92 -2.09 -23.62 40.20
C ARG A 92 -1.45 -22.66 41.22
N ILE A 93 -2.07 -21.51 41.50
CA ILE A 93 -1.64 -20.57 42.55
C ILE A 93 -1.71 -21.23 43.94
N LEU A 94 -2.63 -22.18 44.13
CA LEU A 94 -2.80 -22.94 45.37
C LEU A 94 -1.66 -23.93 45.67
N LYS A 95 -0.74 -24.21 44.74
CA LYS A 95 0.34 -25.20 44.93
C LYS A 95 1.74 -24.58 44.85
N HIS A 96 2.05 -23.85 45.92
CA HIS A 96 3.39 -23.57 46.45
C HIS A 96 4.30 -22.52 45.77
N LYS A 97 4.91 -21.74 46.66
CA LYS A 97 5.76 -20.57 46.47
C LYS A 97 7.07 -20.79 47.25
N SER A 98 8.24 -20.67 46.64
CA SER A 98 9.44 -20.11 47.30
C SER A 98 10.59 -19.73 46.33
N LYS A 99 10.97 -18.45 46.44
CA LYS A 99 12.30 -17.78 46.36
C LYS A 99 13.40 -18.25 45.39
N GLN A 100 13.95 -17.29 44.62
CA GLN A 100 15.15 -16.51 44.99
C GLN A 100 15.45 -15.35 44.00
N GLU A 101 15.81 -14.18 44.54
CA GLU A 101 16.49 -13.09 43.83
C GLU A 101 17.98 -13.43 43.61
N ILE A 102 18.63 -12.78 42.62
CA ILE A 102 19.89 -12.03 42.80
C ILE A 102 20.12 -11.07 41.61
N LYS A 103 20.61 -9.88 41.98
CA LYS A 103 20.99 -8.69 41.19
C LYS A 103 22.08 -8.96 40.14
N SER A 104 22.13 -8.13 39.10
CA SER A 104 23.39 -7.41 38.79
C SER A 104 23.15 -6.14 37.98
N TRP A 105 23.66 -5.05 38.55
CA TRP A 105 24.19 -3.89 37.86
C TRP A 105 25.41 -4.27 37.00
N LEU A 106 25.67 -3.51 35.93
CA LEU A 106 26.95 -3.17 35.26
C LEU A 106 26.56 -2.67 33.85
N LEU A 107 26.47 -1.36 33.57
CA LEU A 107 27.52 -0.35 33.40
C LEU A 107 28.39 -0.57 32.15
N ALA A 108 28.60 0.56 31.48
CA ALA A 108 29.55 0.88 30.42
C ALA A 108 29.04 0.75 28.97
N PHE A 109 28.74 1.87 28.30
CA PHE A 109 29.67 2.81 27.64
C PHE A 109 30.36 2.21 26.40
N PHE A 110 30.12 2.87 25.26
CA PHE A 110 30.94 3.13 24.06
C PHE A 110 29.92 3.57 22.97
N LEU A 111 30.01 4.68 22.24
CA LEU A 111 31.06 5.65 21.95
C LEU A 111 30.43 6.97 21.48
N PHE A 112 31.19 8.04 21.68
CA PHE A 112 31.01 9.38 21.13
C PHE A 112 32.02 9.63 20.01
N GLY A 113 31.69 10.58 19.11
CA GLY A 113 32.62 11.26 18.19
C GLY A 113 32.62 10.66 16.78
N CYS A 114 32.58 11.40 15.68
CA CYS A 114 32.80 12.80 15.32
C CYS A 114 32.15 12.97 13.92
N SER A 115 31.94 14.10 13.25
CA SER A 115 32.12 15.54 13.45
C SER A 115 31.45 16.21 12.24
N LEU A 116 30.96 17.42 12.44
CA LEU A 116 30.55 18.35 11.39
C LEU A 116 31.72 18.71 10.46
N PHE A 117 31.44 18.83 9.16
CA PHE A 117 32.02 19.84 8.26
C PHE A 117 31.04 20.13 7.11
N PRO A 118 30.83 21.41 6.74
CA PRO A 118 30.28 21.78 5.44
C PRO A 118 31.43 21.88 4.42
N LEU A 119 31.17 21.46 3.19
CA LEU A 119 32.04 21.73 2.05
C LEU A 119 31.30 22.68 1.12
N ASP A 120 31.85 23.90 1.02
CA ASP A 120 31.52 24.86 -0.03
C ASP A 120 31.95 24.30 -1.40
N SER A 121 31.10 24.51 -2.41
CA SER A 121 31.49 24.43 -3.80
C SER A 121 30.81 25.55 -4.59
N PHE A 122 31.62 26.49 -5.07
CA PHE A 122 31.27 27.51 -6.05
C PHE A 122 30.78 26.87 -7.36
N ALA A 123 29.70 27.40 -7.92
CA ALA A 123 29.41 27.29 -9.35
C ALA A 123 28.79 28.60 -9.87
N GLN A 124 29.34 29.07 -10.98
CA GLN A 124 29.03 30.34 -11.65
C GLN A 124 27.60 30.37 -12.18
N THR A 125 26.87 31.44 -11.88
CA THR A 125 25.60 31.78 -12.54
C THR A 125 25.88 32.50 -13.86
N VAL A 126 25.54 31.85 -14.97
CA VAL A 126 25.31 32.53 -16.25
C VAL A 126 23.84 32.96 -16.28
N SER A 127 23.59 34.25 -16.40
CA SER A 127 22.26 34.83 -16.63
C SER A 127 21.85 34.64 -18.08
N ILE A 128 20.69 34.02 -18.31
CA ILE A 128 19.98 34.08 -19.60
C ILE A 128 18.71 34.89 -19.36
N ASP A 129 18.64 36.07 -19.97
CA ASP A 129 17.47 36.94 -19.97
C ASP A 129 16.41 36.45 -20.96
N GLY A 130 15.15 36.52 -20.52
CA GLY A 130 13.97 36.57 -21.39
C GLY A 130 13.24 35.25 -21.61
N ILE A 131 12.26 34.94 -20.74
CA ILE A 131 10.87 34.53 -21.04
C ILE A 131 10.12 34.51 -19.70
N SER A 132 9.26 35.49 -19.49
CA SER A 132 8.45 35.67 -18.27
C SER A 132 7.10 34.97 -18.41
N GLU A 133 7.10 33.64 -18.37
CA GLU A 133 5.98 32.89 -17.81
C GLU A 133 6.52 31.89 -16.79
N SER A 134 6.25 32.18 -15.53
CA SER A 134 6.70 31.37 -14.39
C SER A 134 6.20 29.94 -14.53
N VAL A 135 7.11 28.97 -14.67
CA VAL A 135 6.80 27.52 -14.70
C VAL A 135 5.91 27.10 -13.52
N TRP A 136 5.94 27.85 -12.42
CA TRP A 136 5.19 27.65 -11.19
C TRP A 136 3.68 27.97 -11.29
N SER A 137 3.22 28.67 -12.34
CA SER A 137 1.78 28.90 -12.58
C SER A 137 1.13 27.79 -13.41
N LYS A 138 1.91 26.84 -13.95
CA LYS A 138 1.37 25.74 -14.76
C LYS A 138 0.61 24.76 -13.88
N ALA A 139 -0.62 24.43 -14.28
CA ALA A 139 -1.52 23.54 -13.54
C ALA A 139 -0.87 22.19 -13.19
N GLY A 140 -0.01 21.63 -14.05
CA GLY A 140 0.73 20.40 -13.77
C GLY A 140 1.73 20.52 -12.62
N VAL A 141 2.40 21.67 -12.47
CA VAL A 141 3.37 21.91 -11.38
C VAL A 141 2.64 22.15 -10.05
N ILE A 142 1.53 22.87 -10.09
CA ILE A 142 0.64 23.08 -8.93
C ILE A 142 0.07 21.73 -8.46
N ILE A 143 -0.42 20.89 -9.38
CA ILE A 143 -0.90 19.53 -9.07
C ILE A 143 0.23 18.69 -8.48
N THR A 144 1.44 18.75 -9.03
CA THR A 144 2.60 17.98 -8.52
C THR A 144 3.04 18.42 -7.12
N LEU A 145 3.03 19.73 -6.83
CA LEU A 145 3.32 20.28 -5.50
C LEU A 145 2.24 19.91 -4.48
N VAL A 146 0.96 19.92 -4.87
CA VAL A 146 -0.17 19.44 -4.05
C VAL A 146 -0.05 17.93 -3.78
N LEU A 147 0.40 17.14 -4.77
CA LEU A 147 0.66 15.71 -4.60
C LEU A 147 1.85 15.42 -3.66
N LEU A 148 2.85 16.29 -3.63
CA LEU A 148 3.99 16.21 -2.71
C LEU A 148 3.67 16.67 -1.27
N LEU A 149 2.60 17.45 -1.08
CA LEU A 149 2.09 17.89 0.24
C LEU A 149 1.36 16.76 1.01
N ILE A 150 0.80 15.78 0.29
CA ILE A 150 0.05 14.66 0.91
C ILE A 150 0.99 13.77 1.78
N PRO A 151 2.19 13.37 1.32
CA PRO A 151 3.15 12.65 2.16
C PRO A 151 3.66 13.44 3.37
N THR A 152 3.84 14.76 3.26
CA THR A 152 4.34 15.61 4.36
C THR A 152 3.30 15.78 5.46
N ILE A 153 2.03 15.96 5.09
CA ILE A 153 0.91 15.92 6.04
C ILE A 153 0.81 14.55 6.70
N PHE A 154 1.01 13.46 5.95
CA PHE A 154 1.04 12.10 6.49
C PHE A 154 2.19 11.89 7.50
N ILE A 155 3.38 12.46 7.26
CA ILE A 155 4.51 12.45 8.22
C ILE A 155 4.16 13.21 9.51
N LEU A 156 3.49 14.35 9.43
CA LEU A 156 3.02 15.10 10.60
C LEU A 156 1.98 14.33 11.41
N VAL A 157 1.07 13.61 10.74
CA VAL A 157 0.13 12.68 11.39
C VAL A 157 0.87 11.54 12.10
N LEU A 158 1.92 10.99 11.49
CA LEU A 158 2.75 9.96 12.13
C LEU A 158 3.55 10.48 13.32
N LEU A 159 4.02 11.73 13.26
CA LEU A 159 4.71 12.39 14.37
C LEU A 159 3.74 12.61 15.55
N PHE A 160 2.51 13.05 15.27
CA PHE A 160 1.43 13.15 16.26
C PHE A 160 1.13 11.80 16.93
N VAL A 161 1.02 10.73 16.13
CA VAL A 161 0.87 9.35 16.64
C VAL A 161 2.07 8.95 17.52
N ARG A 162 3.30 9.36 17.17
CA ARG A 162 4.53 9.03 17.91
C ARG A 162 4.64 9.78 19.25
N ILE A 163 4.21 11.03 19.32
CA ILE A 163 4.18 11.82 20.56
C ILE A 163 3.12 11.26 21.52
N ASN A 164 1.95 10.87 21.00
CA ASN A 164 0.92 10.19 21.78
C ASN A 164 1.45 8.90 22.44
N ARG A 165 2.30 8.12 21.73
CA ARG A 165 2.92 6.89 22.28
C ARG A 165 3.83 7.15 23.49
N LYS A 166 4.55 8.28 23.52
CA LYS A 166 5.48 8.60 24.64
C LYS A 166 4.72 9.01 25.90
N LEU A 167 3.56 9.67 25.74
CA LEU A 167 2.65 9.99 26.84
C LEU A 167 1.99 8.72 27.42
N THR A 168 1.60 7.76 26.57
CA THR A 168 1.06 6.46 27.04
C THR A 168 2.11 5.65 27.80
N HIS A 169 3.37 5.69 27.39
CA HIS A 169 4.47 4.99 28.07
C HIS A 169 4.68 5.44 29.53
N LEU A 170 4.47 6.74 29.83
CA LEU A 170 4.55 7.26 31.20
C LEU A 170 3.39 6.75 32.07
N ASN A 171 2.22 6.50 31.46
CA ASN A 171 1.05 5.95 32.15
C ASN A 171 1.23 4.45 32.49
N ILE A 172 1.89 3.70 31.59
CA ILE A 172 2.20 2.27 31.80
C ILE A 172 3.22 2.07 32.92
N GLN A 173 4.17 2.99 33.05
CA GLN A 173 5.18 2.92 34.12
C GLN A 173 4.55 3.16 35.50
N ALA A 174 3.57 4.07 35.59
CA ALA A 174 2.77 4.26 36.80
C ALA A 174 1.92 3.02 37.16
N GLN A 175 1.35 2.33 36.17
CA GLN A 175 0.57 1.10 36.37
C GLN A 175 1.43 -0.12 36.77
N LYS A 176 2.71 -0.16 36.38
CA LYS A 176 3.65 -1.20 36.83
C LYS A 176 4.03 -1.03 38.30
N GLU A 177 4.29 0.20 38.73
CA GLU A 177 4.54 0.52 40.14
C GLU A 177 3.31 0.19 41.02
N GLU A 178 2.09 0.31 40.46
CA GLU A 178 0.83 -0.09 41.10
C GLU A 178 0.68 -1.62 41.22
N ALA A 179 1.09 -2.39 40.21
CA ALA A 179 1.05 -3.85 40.24
C ALA A 179 2.01 -4.45 41.29
N ASP A 180 3.18 -3.84 41.49
CA ASP A 180 4.16 -4.28 42.48
C ASP A 180 3.66 -4.03 43.93
N LEU A 181 2.90 -2.96 44.15
CA LEU A 181 2.25 -2.67 45.45
C LEU A 181 1.15 -3.69 45.79
N ILE A 182 0.41 -4.18 44.79
CA ILE A 182 -0.65 -5.19 44.95
C ILE A 182 -0.06 -6.56 45.33
N VAL A 183 1.09 -6.93 44.75
CA VAL A 183 1.80 -8.17 45.08
C VAL A 183 2.31 -8.16 46.51
N GLN A 184 2.83 -7.03 46.99
CA GLN A 184 3.26 -6.88 48.40
C GLN A 184 2.12 -6.97 49.40
N GLU A 185 0.90 -6.58 49.01
CA GLU A 185 -0.28 -6.63 49.89
C GLU A 185 -0.91 -8.03 49.94
N LEU A 186 -0.82 -8.79 48.84
CA LEU A 186 -1.21 -10.21 48.76
C LEU A 186 -0.34 -11.11 49.66
N GLU A 187 0.92 -10.75 49.88
CA GLU A 187 1.83 -11.51 50.76
C GLU A 187 1.49 -11.41 52.25
N LYS A 188 0.70 -10.42 52.65
CA LYS A 188 0.37 -10.15 54.06
C LYS A 188 -0.94 -10.78 54.53
N ARG A 189 -1.75 -11.37 53.62
CA ARG A 189 -3.10 -11.87 53.94
C ARG A 189 -3.13 -13.36 54.30
N PRO A 190 -4.03 -13.81 55.20
CA PRO A 190 -4.16 -15.21 55.59
C PRO A 190 -4.70 -16.10 54.46
N LEU A 191 -4.10 -17.29 54.29
CA LEU A 191 -4.37 -18.24 53.20
C LEU A 191 -5.85 -18.66 53.07
N ALA A 192 -6.58 -18.71 54.18
CA ALA A 192 -7.96 -19.20 54.25
C ALA A 192 -8.98 -18.25 53.59
N GLU A 193 -8.76 -16.93 53.60
CA GLU A 193 -9.64 -15.96 52.94
C GLU A 193 -9.46 -15.97 51.42
N VAL A 194 -8.21 -16.04 50.97
CA VAL A 194 -7.85 -16.09 49.54
C VAL A 194 -8.42 -17.36 48.88
N GLN A 195 -8.39 -18.49 49.60
CA GLN A 195 -8.88 -19.76 49.09
C GLN A 195 -10.41 -19.81 48.92
N LYS A 196 -11.16 -19.08 49.76
CA LYS A 196 -12.63 -19.01 49.70
C LYS A 196 -13.14 -18.16 48.53
N GLU A 197 -12.44 -17.09 48.19
CA GLU A 197 -12.80 -16.27 47.01
C GLU A 197 -12.42 -16.95 45.69
N LEU A 198 -11.29 -17.68 45.67
CA LEU A 198 -10.83 -18.41 44.50
C LEU A 198 -11.77 -19.55 44.08
N THR A 199 -12.37 -20.28 45.04
CA THR A 199 -13.37 -21.32 44.75
C THR A 199 -14.67 -20.74 44.20
N ALA A 200 -15.13 -19.58 44.70
CA ALA A 200 -16.32 -18.90 44.19
C ALA A 200 -16.14 -18.42 42.73
N PHE A 201 -14.92 -18.04 42.34
CA PHE A 201 -14.58 -17.69 40.96
C PHE A 201 -14.53 -18.93 40.03
N GLN A 202 -14.10 -20.07 40.55
CA GLN A 202 -14.04 -21.32 39.79
C GLN A 202 -15.44 -21.82 39.42
N GLU A 203 -16.40 -21.77 40.35
CA GLU A 203 -17.80 -22.13 40.09
C GLU A 203 -18.48 -21.23 39.03
N ALA A 204 -18.10 -19.94 38.96
CA ALA A 204 -18.63 -19.02 37.96
C ALA A 204 -18.07 -19.26 36.55
N ALA A 205 -16.86 -19.81 36.44
CA ALA A 205 -16.20 -20.10 35.16
C ALA A 205 -16.76 -21.35 34.46
N ASP A 206 -17.33 -22.29 35.22
CA ASP A 206 -17.84 -23.57 34.70
C ASP A 206 -19.33 -23.51 34.27
N TYR A 207 -19.96 -22.34 34.31
CA TYR A 207 -21.38 -22.14 33.99
C TYR A 207 -21.66 -21.94 32.48
N GLN A 208 -22.67 -22.63 31.92
CA GLN A 208 -23.16 -22.45 30.54
C GLN A 208 -24.64 -21.99 30.51
N LEU A 209 -25.00 -21.20 29.50
CA LEU A 209 -26.36 -20.65 29.30
C LEU A 209 -27.28 -21.61 28.54
N GLU A 210 -28.52 -21.74 28.98
CA GLU A 210 -29.59 -22.46 28.25
C GLU A 210 -30.15 -21.63 27.08
N GLU A 211 -30.55 -22.29 25.99
CA GLU A 211 -30.76 -21.73 24.64
C GLU A 211 -31.89 -20.69 24.46
N ASN A 212 -32.62 -20.27 25.50
CA ASN A 212 -33.89 -19.50 25.33
C ASN A 212 -34.00 -18.14 26.06
N LEU A 213 -32.90 -17.50 26.47
CA LEU A 213 -32.96 -16.17 27.09
C LEU A 213 -32.75 -15.04 26.06
N LEU A 214 -33.85 -14.41 25.63
CA LEU A 214 -33.83 -13.18 24.82
C LEU A 214 -33.49 -11.95 25.69
N ALA A 215 -32.77 -11.01 25.06
CA ALA A 215 -32.13 -9.84 25.66
C ALA A 215 -33.07 -8.97 26.53
N GLY A 216 -32.63 -8.71 27.77
CA GLY A 216 -33.26 -7.77 28.70
C GLY A 216 -32.95 -6.30 28.37
N LYS A 217 -33.66 -5.38 29.05
CA LYS A 217 -33.52 -3.91 28.90
C LYS A 217 -32.42 -3.30 29.78
N ASP A 218 -31.63 -4.14 30.44
CA ASP A 218 -30.59 -3.70 31.36
C ASP A 218 -29.39 -3.11 30.60
N PRO A 219 -28.66 -2.14 31.20
CA PRO A 219 -27.43 -1.62 30.64
C PRO A 219 -26.46 -2.78 30.36
N ALA A 220 -25.77 -2.69 29.22
CA ALA A 220 -24.83 -3.72 28.79
C ALA A 220 -23.62 -3.78 29.75
N GLU A 221 -23.71 -4.64 30.75
CA GLU A 221 -22.59 -5.03 31.60
C GLU A 221 -22.15 -6.44 31.20
N ASP A 222 -20.84 -6.70 31.21
CA ASP A 222 -20.27 -8.05 31.04
C ASP A 222 -19.76 -8.58 32.39
N PRO A 223 -20.66 -8.91 33.33
CA PRO A 223 -20.27 -9.45 34.63
C PRO A 223 -19.65 -10.86 34.51
N LYS A 224 -19.69 -11.48 33.31
CA LYS A 224 -19.30 -12.87 33.03
C LYS A 224 -17.99 -13.01 32.25
N GLY A 225 -17.38 -11.90 31.80
CA GLY A 225 -16.07 -11.89 31.14
C GLY A 225 -16.06 -12.51 29.73
N LEU A 226 -17.20 -12.53 29.03
CA LEU A 226 -17.30 -13.06 27.66
C LEU A 226 -16.67 -12.10 26.63
N LEU A 227 -16.46 -10.83 27.00
CA LEU A 227 -15.79 -9.83 26.19
C LEU A 227 -14.29 -9.83 26.47
N THR A 228 -13.49 -10.24 25.49
CA THR A 228 -12.02 -10.12 25.53
C THR A 228 -11.61 -8.67 25.28
N LEU A 229 -11.45 -7.90 26.35
CA LEU A 229 -10.81 -6.58 26.30
C LEU A 229 -9.29 -6.77 26.30
N ASN A 230 -8.62 -6.29 25.25
CA ASN A 230 -7.15 -6.32 25.16
C ASN A 230 -6.56 -5.30 26.13
N GLU A 231 -6.05 -5.76 27.28
CA GLU A 231 -5.46 -4.88 28.29
C GLU A 231 -3.93 -4.82 28.28
N VAL A 232 -3.26 -5.57 27.40
CA VAL A 232 -1.80 -5.56 27.32
C VAL A 232 -1.34 -4.83 26.05
N GLU A 233 -0.95 -3.57 26.20
CA GLU A 233 -0.27 -2.83 25.14
C GLU A 233 1.07 -3.50 24.82
N GLY A 234 1.25 -3.86 23.55
CA GLY A 234 2.50 -4.41 23.03
C GLY A 234 3.62 -3.35 22.90
N ILE A 235 4.82 -3.83 22.62
CA ILE A 235 6.05 -3.04 22.49
C ILE A 235 5.81 -1.84 21.55
N PRO A 236 6.06 -0.57 21.90
CA PRO A 236 5.52 0.63 21.24
C PRO A 236 6.11 0.97 19.85
N ILE A 237 6.88 0.07 19.24
CA ILE A 237 7.19 0.07 17.81
C ILE A 237 6.04 -0.61 17.04
N VAL A 238 5.34 -1.51 17.74
CA VAL A 238 4.33 -2.42 17.26
C VAL A 238 3.33 -2.72 18.39
N SER A 239 2.14 -2.09 18.37
CA SER A 239 1.06 -2.54 19.25
C SER A 239 0.91 -4.07 19.12
N LYS A 240 0.67 -4.80 20.22
CA LYS A 240 0.31 -6.22 20.14
C LYS A 240 -1.05 -6.29 19.46
N LYS A 241 -1.03 -6.29 18.13
CA LYS A 241 -2.22 -6.25 17.28
C LYS A 241 -2.94 -7.58 17.39
N LYS A 242 -4.27 -7.52 17.29
CA LYS A 242 -5.15 -8.69 17.37
C LYS A 242 -4.70 -9.73 16.33
N LYS A 243 -4.29 -10.91 16.80
CA LYS A 243 -3.99 -12.04 15.93
C LYS A 243 -5.20 -12.33 15.05
N ALA A 244 -4.97 -12.66 13.79
CA ALA A 244 -6.00 -13.18 12.90
C ALA A 244 -6.72 -14.34 13.59
N THR A 245 -8.05 -14.24 13.69
CA THR A 245 -8.85 -15.35 14.21
C THR A 245 -8.79 -16.51 13.24
N LEU A 246 -8.41 -17.68 13.75
CA LEU A 246 -8.39 -18.92 12.98
C LEU A 246 -9.84 -19.24 12.58
N ARG A 247 -10.16 -19.19 11.28
CA ARG A 247 -11.47 -19.65 10.80
C ARG A 247 -11.35 -21.11 10.43
N THR A 248 -12.11 -21.97 11.09
CA THR A 248 -11.95 -23.42 11.10
C THR A 248 -12.62 -24.18 9.95
N ASN A 249 -13.03 -23.52 8.86
CA ASN A 249 -13.67 -24.16 7.69
C ASN A 249 -13.08 -23.70 6.35
N PHE A 250 -11.82 -24.06 6.08
CA PHE A 250 -11.18 -23.82 4.78
C PHE A 250 -10.94 -25.12 4.02
N ASP A 251 -11.19 -25.09 2.70
CA ASP A 251 -10.81 -26.17 1.80
C ASP A 251 -9.28 -26.22 1.69
N VAL A 252 -8.67 -27.20 2.36
CA VAL A 252 -7.23 -27.42 2.41
C VAL A 252 -6.61 -27.51 1.01
N LYS A 253 -7.32 -28.10 0.04
CA LYS A 253 -6.82 -28.24 -1.33
C LYS A 253 -6.74 -26.88 -2.02
N LEU A 254 -7.75 -26.04 -1.83
CA LEU A 254 -7.77 -24.67 -2.36
C LEU A 254 -6.66 -23.83 -1.74
N SER A 255 -6.53 -23.86 -0.41
CA SER A 255 -5.48 -23.13 0.32
C SER A 255 -4.09 -23.51 -0.17
N LYS A 256 -3.82 -24.80 -0.39
CA LYS A 256 -2.54 -25.28 -0.92
C LYS A 256 -2.25 -24.73 -2.32
N MET A 257 -3.24 -24.78 -3.21
CA MET A 257 -3.09 -24.26 -4.58
C MET A 257 -2.81 -22.76 -4.57
N VAL A 258 -3.61 -21.97 -3.83
CA VAL A 258 -3.41 -20.52 -3.73
C VAL A 258 -2.04 -20.20 -3.13
N ASN A 259 -1.61 -20.89 -2.07
CA ASN A 259 -0.27 -20.71 -1.51
C ASN A 259 0.84 -21.00 -2.53
N CYS A 260 0.70 -22.02 -3.37
CA CYS A 260 1.67 -22.29 -4.43
C CYS A 260 1.74 -21.16 -5.47
N TYR A 261 0.60 -20.55 -5.85
CA TYR A 261 0.60 -19.33 -6.66
C TYR A 261 1.35 -18.20 -5.99
N LEU A 262 1.12 -17.96 -4.69
CA LEU A 262 1.74 -16.86 -3.96
C LEU A 262 3.25 -17.06 -3.74
N ILE A 263 3.69 -18.29 -3.47
CA ILE A 263 5.12 -18.65 -3.38
C ILE A 263 5.79 -18.40 -4.74
N SER A 264 5.18 -18.90 -5.81
CA SER A 264 5.68 -18.75 -7.18
C SER A 264 5.75 -17.29 -7.60
N ALA A 265 4.71 -16.50 -7.30
CA ALA A 265 4.71 -15.06 -7.54
C ALA A 265 5.89 -14.39 -6.79
N THR A 266 6.05 -14.70 -5.51
CA THR A 266 7.10 -14.10 -4.66
C THR A 266 8.51 -14.42 -5.17
N PHE A 267 8.73 -15.63 -5.68
CA PHE A 267 9.98 -15.97 -6.36
C PHE A 267 10.24 -15.04 -7.55
N TRP A 268 9.25 -14.86 -8.43
CA TRP A 268 9.37 -13.97 -9.59
C TRP A 268 9.51 -12.50 -9.23
N LEU A 269 8.93 -12.05 -8.11
CA LEU A 269 9.13 -10.70 -7.58
C LEU A 269 10.60 -10.48 -7.22
N VAL A 270 11.17 -11.37 -6.40
CA VAL A 270 12.56 -11.25 -5.97
C VAL A 270 13.49 -11.37 -7.17
N PHE A 271 13.28 -12.34 -8.05
CA PHE A 271 14.07 -12.50 -9.28
C PHE A 271 14.00 -11.26 -10.18
N GLY A 272 12.78 -10.85 -10.56
CA GLY A 272 12.57 -9.73 -11.47
C GLY A 272 13.11 -8.42 -10.91
N THR A 273 12.93 -8.17 -9.62
CA THR A 273 13.42 -6.93 -8.98
C THR A 273 14.90 -6.95 -8.68
N THR A 274 15.53 -8.13 -8.52
CA THR A 274 16.99 -8.24 -8.50
C THR A 274 17.60 -7.80 -9.83
N ILE A 275 16.99 -8.21 -10.94
CA ILE A 275 17.39 -7.74 -12.28
C ILE A 275 17.12 -6.25 -12.43
N GLY A 276 15.98 -5.76 -11.94
CA GLY A 276 15.64 -4.34 -11.95
C GLY A 276 16.65 -3.47 -11.19
N GLU A 277 17.09 -3.93 -10.02
CA GLU A 277 18.09 -3.25 -9.21
C GLU A 277 19.47 -3.25 -9.87
N TYR A 278 19.86 -4.40 -10.41
CA TYR A 278 21.07 -4.54 -11.18
C TYR A 278 21.12 -3.57 -12.38
N LEU A 279 20.01 -3.43 -13.11
CA LEU A 279 19.86 -2.42 -14.15
C LEU A 279 19.91 -0.98 -13.61
N GLY A 280 19.44 -0.76 -12.38
CA GLY A 280 19.58 0.51 -11.67
C GLY A 280 21.05 0.89 -11.47
N PHE A 281 21.88 -0.06 -11.04
CA PHE A 281 23.32 0.16 -10.90
C PHE A 281 24.02 0.43 -12.24
N LYS A 282 23.56 -0.17 -13.35
CA LYS A 282 24.09 0.15 -14.70
C LYS A 282 23.90 1.60 -15.15
N PHE A 283 22.91 2.32 -14.61
CA PHE A 283 22.80 3.77 -14.88
C PHE A 283 23.86 4.60 -14.14
N VAL A 284 24.43 4.06 -13.05
CA VAL A 284 25.47 4.72 -12.24
C VAL A 284 26.86 4.27 -12.69
N ALA A 285 27.03 2.99 -12.97
CA ALA A 285 28.27 2.35 -13.41
C ALA A 285 27.99 1.49 -14.66
N PRO A 286 27.94 2.07 -15.86
CA PRO A 286 27.61 1.34 -17.09
C PRO A 286 28.65 0.27 -17.44
N ASP A 287 29.91 0.50 -17.07
CA ASP A 287 31.06 -0.38 -17.36
C ASP A 287 31.29 -1.46 -16.29
N MET A 288 30.29 -1.75 -15.45
CA MET A 288 30.43 -2.70 -14.35
C MET A 288 30.67 -4.16 -14.81
N GLU A 289 30.25 -4.52 -16.03
CA GLU A 289 30.69 -5.73 -16.76
C GLU A 289 30.32 -5.71 -18.26
N ASP A 290 31.07 -6.48 -19.06
CA ASP A 290 30.94 -6.55 -20.53
C ASP A 290 30.23 -7.81 -21.06
N LEU A 291 29.53 -8.56 -20.20
CA LEU A 291 28.84 -9.79 -20.61
C LEU A 291 27.56 -9.48 -21.38
N SER A 292 27.46 -9.97 -22.62
CA SER A 292 26.29 -9.71 -23.50
C SER A 292 24.95 -10.15 -22.91
N TRP A 293 24.93 -11.25 -22.14
CA TRP A 293 23.74 -11.78 -21.46
C TRP A 293 23.26 -10.86 -20.33
N LEU A 294 24.16 -10.04 -19.78
CA LEU A 294 23.87 -9.08 -18.72
C LEU A 294 23.74 -7.64 -19.25
N SER A 295 23.74 -7.44 -20.56
CA SER A 295 23.56 -6.13 -21.16
C SER A 295 22.21 -5.51 -20.80
N PHE A 296 22.17 -4.19 -20.68
CA PHE A 296 20.95 -3.44 -20.33
C PHE A 296 19.78 -3.77 -21.27
N GLY A 297 20.05 -3.82 -22.58
CA GLY A 297 19.04 -4.07 -23.62
C GLY A 297 18.39 -5.46 -23.52
N ARG A 298 19.09 -6.48 -23.01
CA ARG A 298 18.51 -7.82 -22.80
C ARG A 298 17.83 -7.96 -21.45
N LEU A 299 18.42 -7.40 -20.40
CA LEU A 299 17.88 -7.55 -19.05
C LEU A 299 16.68 -6.65 -18.75
N ARG A 300 16.55 -5.48 -19.39
CA ARG A 300 15.35 -4.63 -19.26
C ARG A 300 14.05 -5.41 -19.52
N PRO A 301 13.87 -6.08 -20.68
CA PRO A 301 12.66 -6.83 -20.93
C PRO A 301 12.54 -8.06 -20.02
N VAL A 302 13.65 -8.64 -19.53
CA VAL A 302 13.58 -9.70 -18.51
C VAL A 302 12.98 -9.17 -17.20
N HIS A 303 13.45 -8.02 -16.72
CA HIS A 303 12.90 -7.37 -15.53
C HIS A 303 11.40 -7.12 -15.68
N THR A 304 11.00 -6.44 -16.77
CA THR A 304 9.59 -6.06 -16.99
C THR A 304 8.69 -7.29 -17.07
N ASN A 305 9.06 -8.31 -17.85
CA ASN A 305 8.25 -9.51 -18.02
C ASN A 305 8.20 -10.37 -16.75
N ALA A 306 9.30 -10.48 -16.00
CA ALA A 306 9.33 -11.22 -14.73
C ALA A 306 8.40 -10.59 -13.68
N VAL A 307 8.37 -9.26 -13.59
CA VAL A 307 7.48 -8.57 -12.62
C VAL A 307 6.02 -8.48 -13.10
N PHE A 308 5.77 -8.40 -14.42
CA PHE A 308 4.43 -8.36 -15.00
C PHE A 308 3.76 -9.74 -15.03
N TRP A 309 4.37 -10.69 -15.75
CA TRP A 309 3.80 -12.00 -16.02
C TRP A 309 4.13 -13.02 -14.92
N GLY A 310 5.27 -12.86 -14.24
CA GLY A 310 5.65 -13.68 -13.10
C GLY A 310 5.01 -13.21 -11.80
N TRP A 311 5.45 -12.08 -11.24
CA TRP A 311 4.97 -11.59 -9.94
C TRP A 311 3.48 -11.24 -9.94
N ALA A 312 3.09 -10.18 -10.65
CA ALA A 312 1.77 -9.60 -10.48
C ALA A 312 0.67 -10.54 -11.00
N SER A 313 0.87 -11.16 -12.17
CA SER A 313 -0.11 -12.07 -12.77
C SER A 313 -0.37 -13.32 -11.93
N LEU A 314 0.68 -13.99 -11.40
CA LEU A 314 0.49 -15.16 -10.53
C LEU A 314 -0.17 -14.78 -9.20
N ALA A 315 0.22 -13.65 -8.60
CA ALA A 315 -0.40 -13.19 -7.36
C ALA A 315 -1.89 -12.86 -7.57
N MET A 316 -2.23 -12.14 -8.64
CA MET A 316 -3.61 -11.82 -9.00
C MET A 316 -4.45 -13.08 -9.22
N ILE A 317 -4.01 -13.99 -10.10
CA ILE A 317 -4.74 -15.23 -10.40
C ILE A 317 -4.88 -16.11 -9.16
N GLY A 318 -3.81 -16.25 -8.36
CA GLY A 318 -3.85 -16.99 -7.09
C GLY A 318 -4.88 -16.44 -6.12
N LEU A 319 -4.90 -15.11 -5.91
CA LEU A 319 -5.89 -14.45 -5.07
C LEU A 319 -7.30 -14.54 -5.66
N GLY A 320 -7.44 -14.48 -6.98
CA GLY A 320 -8.71 -14.65 -7.68
C GLY A 320 -9.33 -16.04 -7.46
N TYR A 321 -8.53 -17.10 -7.44
CA TYR A 321 -9.01 -18.45 -7.07
C TYR A 321 -9.57 -18.53 -5.65
N TYR A 322 -9.18 -17.64 -4.75
CA TYR A 322 -9.80 -17.50 -3.45
C TYR A 322 -11.06 -16.62 -3.49
N VAL A 323 -10.99 -15.45 -4.14
CA VAL A 323 -12.08 -14.45 -4.12
C VAL A 323 -13.32 -14.93 -4.88
N VAL A 324 -13.16 -15.42 -6.11
CA VAL A 324 -14.26 -15.78 -7.01
C VAL A 324 -15.25 -16.78 -6.39
N PRO A 325 -14.82 -17.97 -5.90
CA PRO A 325 -15.74 -18.91 -5.27
C PRO A 325 -16.37 -18.35 -4.00
N ARG A 326 -15.65 -17.52 -3.24
CA ARG A 326 -16.15 -16.98 -1.97
C ARG A 326 -17.27 -15.97 -2.15
N VAL A 327 -17.16 -15.06 -3.11
CA VAL A 327 -18.25 -14.10 -3.39
C VAL A 327 -19.40 -14.73 -4.17
N SER A 328 -19.16 -15.86 -4.86
CA SER A 328 -20.21 -16.68 -5.49
C SER A 328 -20.88 -17.67 -4.53
N ASN A 329 -20.39 -17.75 -3.28
CA ASN A 329 -20.83 -18.69 -2.25
C ASN A 329 -20.93 -20.15 -2.76
N THR A 330 -19.91 -20.59 -3.50
CA THR A 330 -19.85 -21.92 -4.10
C THR A 330 -18.41 -22.44 -4.13
N LYS A 331 -18.23 -23.73 -4.40
CA LYS A 331 -16.87 -24.31 -4.52
C LYS A 331 -16.28 -23.95 -5.88
N LEU A 332 -14.95 -23.88 -5.95
CA LEU A 332 -14.26 -23.70 -7.23
C LEU A 332 -14.61 -24.85 -8.17
N PHE A 333 -14.94 -24.54 -9.42
CA PHE A 333 -15.41 -25.52 -10.40
C PHE A 333 -14.40 -26.67 -10.62
N SER A 334 -13.12 -26.37 -10.83
CA SER A 334 -12.09 -27.41 -11.01
C SER A 334 -10.74 -27.02 -10.44
N MET A 335 -10.24 -27.82 -9.49
CA MET A 335 -8.89 -27.68 -8.96
C MET A 335 -7.82 -28.02 -10.00
N LYS A 336 -8.08 -28.99 -10.88
CA LYS A 336 -7.11 -29.43 -11.91
C LYS A 336 -6.77 -28.29 -12.88
N LEU A 337 -7.79 -27.54 -13.31
CA LEU A 337 -7.59 -26.38 -14.19
C LEU A 337 -6.72 -25.31 -13.53
N GLY A 338 -6.91 -25.06 -12.23
CA GLY A 338 -6.08 -24.11 -11.49
C GLY A 338 -4.61 -24.52 -11.40
N TRP A 339 -4.31 -25.82 -11.24
CA TRP A 339 -2.95 -26.34 -11.26
C TRP A 339 -2.31 -26.27 -12.65
N TYR A 340 -3.07 -26.58 -13.72
CA TYR A 340 -2.57 -26.46 -15.08
C TYR A 340 -2.24 -25.02 -15.43
N SER A 341 -3.09 -24.06 -15.07
CA SER A 341 -2.80 -22.64 -15.25
C SER A 341 -1.50 -22.22 -14.53
N LEU A 342 -1.27 -22.70 -13.30
CA LEU A 342 -0.07 -22.37 -12.53
C LEU A 342 1.20 -22.86 -13.24
N PHE A 343 1.16 -24.11 -13.70
CA PHE A 343 2.27 -24.73 -14.41
C PHE A 343 2.56 -24.02 -15.73
N LEU A 344 1.53 -23.74 -16.52
CA LEU A 344 1.66 -23.08 -17.82
C LEU A 344 2.21 -21.65 -17.70
N ILE A 345 1.76 -20.88 -16.70
CA ILE A 345 2.27 -19.52 -16.48
C ILE A 345 3.75 -19.57 -16.09
N ASN A 346 4.14 -20.46 -15.17
CA ASN A 346 5.55 -20.60 -14.81
C ASN A 346 6.40 -21.04 -16.00
N LEU A 347 5.93 -22.03 -16.77
CA LEU A 347 6.62 -22.47 -17.97
C LEU A 347 6.79 -21.32 -18.98
N CYS A 348 5.74 -20.51 -19.19
CA CYS A 348 5.80 -19.32 -20.03
C CYS A 348 6.88 -18.33 -19.55
N VAL A 349 6.86 -17.95 -18.27
CA VAL A 349 7.76 -16.93 -17.74
C VAL A 349 9.21 -17.44 -17.70
N THR A 350 9.43 -18.72 -17.38
CA THR A 350 10.75 -19.35 -17.41
C THR A 350 11.31 -19.41 -18.83
N LEU A 351 10.57 -19.96 -19.78
CA LEU A 351 11.02 -20.04 -21.18
C LEU A 351 11.22 -18.66 -21.79
N GLY A 352 10.31 -17.73 -21.50
CA GLY A 352 10.40 -16.35 -21.97
C GLY A 352 11.62 -15.63 -21.42
N THR A 353 11.89 -15.76 -20.11
CA THR A 353 13.09 -15.20 -19.48
C THR A 353 14.36 -15.72 -20.15
N ILE A 354 14.46 -17.04 -20.37
CA ILE A 354 15.62 -17.65 -21.03
C ILE A 354 15.76 -17.13 -22.47
N ALA A 355 14.65 -17.06 -23.22
CA ALA A 355 14.65 -16.54 -24.59
C ALA A 355 15.16 -15.09 -24.65
N LEU A 356 14.66 -14.21 -23.78
CA LEU A 356 15.08 -12.81 -23.73
C LEU A 356 16.57 -12.66 -23.37
N MET A 357 17.07 -13.45 -22.42
CA MET A 357 18.51 -13.46 -22.07
C MET A 357 19.38 -13.95 -23.24
N ALA A 358 18.88 -14.90 -24.03
CA ALA A 358 19.50 -15.36 -25.26
C ALA A 358 19.38 -14.36 -26.43
N GLY A 359 18.65 -13.25 -26.26
CA GLY A 359 18.42 -12.25 -27.30
C GLY A 359 17.30 -12.61 -28.28
N ILE A 360 16.51 -13.66 -28.00
CA ILE A 360 15.34 -14.07 -28.77
C ILE A 360 14.14 -13.31 -28.22
N ASN A 361 13.67 -12.31 -28.95
CA ASN A 361 12.50 -11.51 -28.57
C ASN A 361 11.53 -11.34 -29.74
N ASN A 362 10.32 -10.88 -29.42
CA ASN A 362 9.26 -10.58 -30.36
C ASN A 362 9.32 -9.11 -30.84
N SER A 363 10.47 -8.71 -31.38
CA SER A 363 10.75 -7.34 -31.83
C SER A 363 10.67 -6.30 -30.70
N GLY A 364 10.57 -5.00 -31.04
CA GLY A 364 10.60 -3.88 -30.11
C GLY A 364 9.28 -3.58 -29.36
N GLY A 365 8.34 -4.53 -29.30
CA GLY A 365 7.06 -4.31 -28.62
C GLY A 365 7.19 -4.43 -27.10
N GLU A 366 7.16 -3.31 -26.37
CA GLU A 366 7.19 -3.28 -24.90
C GLU A 366 6.08 -4.14 -24.27
N TYR A 367 6.43 -4.91 -23.24
CA TYR A 367 5.58 -5.89 -22.54
C TYR A 367 5.12 -7.09 -23.38
N ARG A 368 5.45 -7.09 -24.69
CA ARG A 368 5.11 -8.12 -25.68
C ARG A 368 6.36 -8.84 -26.17
N GLU A 369 7.44 -8.85 -25.39
CA GLU A 369 8.76 -9.31 -25.84
C GLU A 369 8.88 -10.83 -25.91
N TYR A 370 8.04 -11.58 -25.19
CA TYR A 370 7.95 -13.03 -25.35
C TYR A 370 7.41 -13.39 -26.74
N ILE A 371 8.12 -14.26 -27.46
CA ILE A 371 7.66 -14.75 -28.76
C ILE A 371 6.34 -15.51 -28.64
N TRP A 372 5.52 -15.44 -29.69
CA TRP A 372 4.16 -15.98 -29.69
C TRP A 372 4.04 -17.45 -29.22
N PRO A 373 4.97 -18.39 -29.51
CA PRO A 373 4.84 -19.77 -29.02
C PRO A 373 4.96 -19.86 -27.50
N ILE A 374 5.79 -18.99 -26.90
CA ILE A 374 5.97 -18.92 -25.45
C ILE A 374 4.73 -18.26 -24.84
N MET A 375 4.32 -17.10 -25.37
CA MET A 375 3.16 -16.37 -24.84
C MET A 375 1.84 -17.15 -24.98
N LEU A 376 1.73 -18.05 -25.97
CA LEU A 376 0.59 -18.93 -26.13
C LEU A 376 0.32 -19.78 -24.87
N LEU A 377 1.37 -20.18 -24.14
CA LEU A 377 1.23 -20.90 -22.86
C LEU A 377 0.46 -20.07 -21.83
N PHE A 378 0.79 -18.78 -21.72
CA PHE A 378 0.06 -17.84 -20.85
C PHE A 378 -1.38 -17.64 -21.34
N GLY A 379 -1.58 -17.50 -22.65
CA GLY A 379 -2.92 -17.42 -23.25
C GLY A 379 -3.80 -18.63 -22.92
N ILE A 380 -3.27 -19.85 -23.05
CA ILE A 380 -3.96 -21.08 -22.67
C ILE A 380 -4.28 -21.07 -21.17
N ALA A 381 -3.32 -20.70 -20.32
CA ALA A 381 -3.54 -20.60 -18.88
C ALA A 381 -4.67 -19.61 -18.53
N LEU A 382 -4.76 -18.47 -19.21
CA LEU A 382 -5.86 -17.53 -19.03
C LEU A 382 -7.20 -18.11 -19.48
N VAL A 383 -7.25 -18.83 -20.61
CA VAL A 383 -8.48 -19.51 -21.06
C VAL A 383 -8.94 -20.56 -20.03
N LEU A 384 -8.02 -21.38 -19.50
CA LEU A 384 -8.36 -22.36 -18.46
C LEU A 384 -8.84 -21.66 -17.17
N THR A 385 -8.22 -20.54 -16.81
CA THR A 385 -8.61 -19.70 -15.67
C THR A 385 -10.00 -19.12 -15.87
N LEU A 386 -10.29 -18.58 -17.06
CA LEU A 386 -11.58 -18.02 -17.43
C LEU A 386 -12.68 -19.07 -17.36
N ILE A 387 -12.47 -20.25 -17.94
CA ILE A 387 -13.42 -21.37 -17.87
C ILE A 387 -13.71 -21.73 -16.41
N ASN A 388 -12.68 -21.75 -15.57
CA ASN A 388 -12.82 -22.08 -14.15
C ASN A 388 -13.63 -21.02 -13.39
N TYR A 389 -13.32 -19.73 -13.56
CA TYR A 389 -14.07 -18.64 -12.95
C TYR A 389 -15.50 -18.57 -13.46
N TYR A 390 -15.70 -18.63 -14.77
CA TYR A 390 -17.02 -18.57 -15.38
C TYR A 390 -17.94 -19.69 -14.88
N LYS A 391 -17.47 -20.95 -14.91
CA LYS A 391 -18.27 -22.08 -14.41
C LYS A 391 -18.51 -22.02 -12.90
N THR A 392 -17.57 -21.47 -12.14
CA THR A 392 -17.77 -21.21 -10.70
C THR A 392 -18.90 -20.20 -10.49
N ILE A 393 -18.91 -19.09 -11.24
CA ILE A 393 -19.94 -18.05 -11.14
C ILE A 393 -21.30 -18.52 -11.69
N ALA A 394 -21.31 -19.37 -12.70
CA ALA A 394 -22.53 -19.99 -13.23
C ALA A 394 -23.21 -20.87 -12.16
N ASN A 395 -22.43 -21.54 -11.33
CA ASN A 395 -22.88 -22.37 -10.22
C ASN A 395 -23.00 -21.61 -8.88
N ARG A 396 -23.11 -20.28 -8.91
CA ARG A 396 -23.26 -19.46 -7.70
C ARG A 396 -24.61 -19.74 -7.03
N THR A 397 -24.66 -19.59 -5.71
CA THR A 397 -25.93 -19.64 -4.97
C THR A 397 -26.56 -18.26 -4.77
N THR A 398 -25.82 -17.18 -5.07
CA THR A 398 -26.29 -15.80 -4.94
C THR A 398 -27.06 -15.39 -6.19
N LYS A 399 -28.15 -14.62 -6.03
CA LYS A 399 -28.91 -14.10 -7.17
C LYS A 399 -28.05 -13.17 -8.03
N GLU A 400 -27.48 -12.16 -7.39
CA GLU A 400 -26.61 -11.17 -8.03
C GLU A 400 -25.14 -11.63 -8.06
N ILE A 401 -24.41 -11.16 -9.06
CA ILE A 401 -22.95 -11.34 -9.14
C ILE A 401 -22.30 -10.17 -8.42
N TYR A 402 -21.51 -10.44 -7.40
CA TYR A 402 -20.80 -9.40 -6.66
C TYR A 402 -19.80 -8.65 -7.54
N ILE A 403 -19.64 -7.34 -7.29
CA ILE A 403 -18.85 -6.45 -8.15
C ILE A 403 -17.38 -6.90 -8.31
N SER A 404 -16.76 -7.52 -7.30
CA SER A 404 -15.42 -8.08 -7.43
C SER A 404 -15.28 -9.06 -8.59
N ASN A 405 -16.31 -9.90 -8.83
CA ASN A 405 -16.29 -10.85 -9.93
C ASN A 405 -16.44 -10.16 -11.29
N TRP A 406 -17.13 -9.01 -11.35
CA TRP A 406 -17.23 -8.23 -12.60
C TRP A 406 -15.84 -7.79 -13.02
N TYR A 407 -15.10 -7.15 -12.11
CA TYR A 407 -13.73 -6.69 -12.32
C TYR A 407 -12.76 -7.84 -12.65
N ILE A 408 -12.71 -8.89 -11.82
CA ILE A 408 -11.78 -10.02 -12.00
C ILE A 408 -12.01 -10.75 -13.32
N VAL A 409 -13.25 -11.09 -13.65
CA VAL A 409 -13.54 -11.86 -14.88
C VAL A 409 -13.35 -10.99 -16.12
N SER A 410 -13.77 -9.73 -16.07
CA SER A 410 -13.55 -8.79 -17.19
C SER A 410 -12.07 -8.63 -17.48
N ALA A 411 -11.21 -8.57 -16.46
CA ALA A 411 -9.78 -8.47 -16.65
C ALA A 411 -9.20 -9.67 -17.42
N VAL A 412 -9.63 -10.90 -17.08
CA VAL A 412 -9.22 -12.11 -17.82
C VAL A 412 -9.72 -12.07 -19.27
N ILE A 413 -10.99 -11.69 -19.49
CA ILE A 413 -11.57 -11.60 -20.83
C ILE A 413 -10.82 -10.58 -21.69
N PHE A 414 -10.63 -9.36 -21.18
CA PHE A 414 -9.91 -8.31 -21.91
C PHE A 414 -8.49 -8.74 -22.23
N THR A 415 -7.78 -9.36 -21.29
CA THR A 415 -6.39 -9.79 -21.51
C THR A 415 -6.29 -10.82 -22.63
N ILE A 416 -7.25 -11.73 -22.76
CA ILE A 416 -7.32 -12.66 -23.89
C ILE A 416 -7.54 -11.90 -25.20
N VAL A 417 -8.52 -10.97 -25.24
CA VAL A 417 -8.81 -10.16 -26.44
C VAL A 417 -7.61 -9.32 -26.86
N ILE A 418 -6.96 -8.65 -25.91
CA ILE A 418 -5.78 -7.81 -26.13
C ILE A 418 -4.61 -8.67 -26.63
N SER A 419 -4.40 -9.85 -26.06
CA SER A 419 -3.35 -10.77 -26.49
C SER A 419 -3.60 -11.27 -27.92
N LEU A 420 -4.84 -11.60 -28.28
CA LEU A 420 -5.19 -11.99 -29.65
C LEU A 420 -4.95 -10.84 -30.64
N ALA A 421 -5.39 -9.62 -30.30
CA ALA A 421 -5.13 -8.45 -31.13
C ALA A 421 -3.63 -8.20 -31.36
N ALA A 422 -2.83 -8.41 -30.31
CA ALA A 422 -1.40 -8.13 -30.35
C ALA A 422 -0.56 -9.24 -30.99
N TYR A 423 -0.93 -10.51 -30.90
CA TYR A 423 -0.11 -11.61 -31.42
C TYR A 423 -0.59 -12.16 -32.77
N LEU A 424 -1.82 -11.88 -33.19
CA LEU A 424 -2.28 -12.24 -34.53
C LEU A 424 -1.65 -11.31 -35.59
N PRO A 425 -1.18 -11.84 -36.74
CA PRO A 425 -0.41 -11.10 -37.72
C PRO A 425 -1.25 -10.14 -38.59
N PHE A 426 -2.54 -9.96 -38.30
CA PHE A 426 -3.47 -9.20 -39.14
C PHE A 426 -3.20 -7.70 -39.15
N TRP A 427 -2.69 -7.14 -38.04
CA TRP A 427 -2.56 -5.69 -37.84
C TRP A 427 -1.11 -5.22 -37.63
N GLN A 428 -0.14 -6.10 -37.81
CA GLN A 428 1.26 -5.88 -37.44
C GLN A 428 2.12 -5.31 -38.58
N LYS A 429 1.60 -4.31 -39.32
CA LYS A 429 2.32 -3.68 -40.44
C LYS A 429 2.23 -2.15 -40.38
N GLY A 430 3.36 -1.47 -40.58
CA GLY A 430 3.43 0.00 -40.63
C GLY A 430 2.83 0.66 -39.38
N LEU A 431 1.99 1.67 -39.58
CA LEU A 431 1.28 2.36 -38.48
C LEU A 431 0.37 1.44 -37.67
N GLY A 432 -0.13 0.35 -38.26
CA GLY A 432 -0.96 -0.63 -37.56
C GLY A 432 -0.22 -1.29 -36.40
N GLU A 433 1.06 -1.62 -36.59
CA GLU A 433 1.90 -2.20 -35.53
C GLU A 433 2.04 -1.23 -34.36
N THR A 434 2.31 0.05 -34.63
CA THR A 434 2.44 1.09 -33.59
C THR A 434 1.12 1.28 -32.82
N ILE A 435 -0.01 1.34 -33.53
CA ILE A 435 -1.34 1.49 -32.91
C ILE A 435 -1.65 0.28 -32.00
N ILE A 436 -1.43 -0.93 -32.50
CA ILE A 436 -1.67 -2.15 -31.73
C ILE A 436 -0.70 -2.29 -30.56
N GLN A 437 0.56 -1.87 -30.73
CA GLN A 437 1.52 -1.86 -29.62
C GLN A 437 1.08 -0.91 -28.51
N GLY A 438 0.60 0.29 -28.84
CA GLY A 438 0.09 1.24 -27.85
C GLY A 438 -1.16 0.75 -27.17
N TYR A 439 -2.06 0.13 -27.94
CA TYR A 439 -3.22 -0.56 -27.41
C TYR A 439 -2.81 -1.68 -26.45
N PHE A 440 -1.94 -2.60 -26.85
CA PHE A 440 -1.49 -3.71 -26.02
C PHE A 440 -0.85 -3.23 -24.72
N MET A 441 0.11 -2.30 -24.81
CA MET A 441 0.84 -1.77 -23.66
C MET A 441 -0.10 -1.12 -22.64
N HIS A 442 -0.94 -0.18 -23.10
CA HIS A 442 -1.82 0.54 -22.18
C HIS A 442 -2.90 -0.37 -21.60
N GLN A 443 -3.58 -1.14 -22.46
CA GLN A 443 -4.64 -2.03 -22.00
C GLN A 443 -4.12 -3.13 -21.08
N GLY A 444 -2.88 -3.59 -21.27
CA GLY A 444 -2.23 -4.49 -20.33
C GLY A 444 -2.23 -3.91 -18.92
N VAL A 445 -1.79 -2.66 -18.74
CA VAL A 445 -1.75 -2.04 -17.41
C VAL A 445 -3.15 -1.85 -16.80
N GLY A 446 -4.11 -1.33 -17.56
CA GLY A 446 -5.43 -1.03 -17.00
C GLY A 446 -6.41 -2.18 -16.98
N MET A 447 -6.54 -2.92 -18.07
CA MET A 447 -7.56 -3.96 -18.17
C MET A 447 -7.09 -5.27 -17.57
N TRP A 448 -5.79 -5.57 -17.58
CA TRP A 448 -5.28 -6.74 -16.87
C TRP A 448 -5.01 -6.41 -15.41
N PHE A 449 -3.99 -5.58 -15.13
CA PHE A 449 -3.53 -5.40 -13.75
C PHE A 449 -4.48 -4.56 -12.90
N MET A 450 -4.84 -3.36 -13.36
CA MET A 450 -5.66 -2.44 -12.56
C MET A 450 -7.05 -3.02 -12.32
N LEU A 451 -7.74 -3.43 -13.39
CA LEU A 451 -9.11 -3.94 -13.31
C LEU A 451 -9.17 -5.17 -12.40
N PHE A 452 -8.23 -6.11 -12.51
CA PHE A 452 -8.20 -7.29 -11.64
C PHE A 452 -7.93 -6.90 -10.17
N CYS A 453 -6.92 -6.05 -9.92
CA CYS A 453 -6.60 -5.59 -8.56
C CYS A 453 -7.74 -4.81 -7.91
N LEU A 454 -8.45 -3.97 -8.64
CA LEU A 454 -9.65 -3.29 -8.13
C LEU A 454 -10.70 -4.31 -7.68
N GLY A 455 -10.90 -5.39 -8.43
CA GLY A 455 -11.77 -6.50 -8.02
C GLY A 455 -11.34 -7.15 -6.70
N LEU A 456 -10.03 -7.33 -6.49
CA LEU A 456 -9.48 -7.82 -5.22
C LEU A 456 -9.71 -6.82 -4.08
N VAL A 457 -9.52 -5.51 -4.31
CA VAL A 457 -9.77 -4.47 -3.31
C VAL A 457 -11.25 -4.42 -2.91
N TYR A 458 -12.17 -4.51 -3.87
CA TYR A 458 -13.61 -4.59 -3.60
C TYR A 458 -14.00 -5.77 -2.69
N TYR A 459 -13.18 -6.82 -2.63
CA TYR A 459 -13.39 -7.94 -1.71
C TYR A 459 -12.65 -7.73 -0.39
N PHE A 460 -11.34 -7.51 -0.43
CA PHE A 460 -10.50 -7.56 0.76
C PHE A 460 -10.62 -6.31 1.63
N LEU A 461 -10.79 -5.12 1.05
CA LEU A 461 -10.89 -3.88 1.81
C LEU A 461 -12.11 -3.84 2.76
N PRO A 462 -13.36 -4.02 2.28
CA PRO A 462 -14.53 -4.05 3.17
C PRO A 462 -14.43 -5.19 4.19
N GLN A 463 -13.85 -6.33 3.79
CA GLN A 463 -13.60 -7.45 4.69
C GLN A 463 -12.62 -7.10 5.82
N GLN A 464 -11.53 -6.38 5.55
CA GLN A 464 -10.59 -5.93 6.59
C GLN A 464 -11.19 -4.87 7.50
N LEU A 465 -12.01 -3.99 6.94
CA LEU A 465 -12.70 -2.96 7.72
C LEU A 465 -13.91 -3.52 8.47
N ASN A 466 -14.34 -4.76 8.19
CA ASN A 466 -15.60 -5.35 8.64
C ASN A 466 -16.78 -4.40 8.42
N ARG A 467 -16.87 -3.86 7.20
CA ARG A 467 -17.86 -2.86 6.80
C ARG A 467 -18.31 -3.08 5.36
N PRO A 468 -19.55 -2.71 5.02
CA PRO A 468 -19.96 -2.69 3.63
C PRO A 468 -19.14 -1.65 2.85
N ILE A 469 -18.99 -1.89 1.54
CA ILE A 469 -18.45 -0.88 0.63
C ILE A 469 -19.34 0.37 0.69
N TYR A 470 -18.74 1.56 0.64
CA TYR A 470 -19.46 2.82 0.84
C TYR A 470 -20.65 3.01 -0.11
N SER A 471 -20.44 2.84 -1.42
CA SER A 471 -21.48 3.03 -2.42
C SER A 471 -21.40 1.99 -3.53
N TYR A 472 -22.47 1.22 -3.67
CA TYR A 472 -22.62 0.26 -4.77
C TYR A 472 -22.71 0.99 -6.12
N SER A 473 -23.47 2.09 -6.20
CA SER A 473 -23.63 2.87 -7.42
C SER A 473 -22.33 3.50 -7.91
N LEU A 474 -21.47 4.00 -7.00
CA LEU A 474 -20.13 4.46 -7.37
C LEU A 474 -19.27 3.33 -7.92
N GLY A 475 -19.42 2.12 -7.37
CA GLY A 475 -18.75 0.93 -7.90
C GLY A 475 -19.16 0.60 -9.33
N ILE A 476 -20.48 0.62 -9.62
CA ILE A 476 -21.02 0.42 -10.96
C ILE A 476 -20.53 1.50 -11.93
N LEU A 477 -20.62 2.77 -11.51
CA LEU A 477 -20.16 3.91 -12.31
C LEU A 477 -18.68 3.75 -12.66
N ALA A 478 -17.84 3.46 -11.66
CA ALA A 478 -16.41 3.25 -11.86
C ALA A 478 -16.15 2.08 -12.84
N PHE A 479 -16.88 0.98 -12.72
CA PHE A 479 -16.69 -0.20 -13.58
C PHE A 479 -16.98 0.09 -15.05
N TRP A 480 -18.16 0.66 -15.35
CA TRP A 480 -18.56 0.90 -16.73
C TRP A 480 -17.79 2.04 -17.38
N THR A 481 -17.50 3.10 -16.63
CA THR A 481 -16.70 4.22 -17.15
C THR A 481 -15.24 3.83 -17.34
N GLN A 482 -14.69 2.95 -16.50
CA GLN A 482 -13.38 2.32 -16.72
C GLN A 482 -13.35 1.60 -18.06
N ILE A 483 -14.34 0.75 -18.35
CA ILE A 483 -14.40 0.02 -19.64
C ILE A 483 -14.52 1.00 -20.81
N LEU A 484 -15.43 1.97 -20.71
CA LEU A 484 -15.69 2.94 -21.78
C LEU A 484 -14.45 3.78 -22.11
N PHE A 485 -13.82 4.40 -21.10
CA PHE A 485 -12.74 5.33 -21.34
C PHE A 485 -11.41 4.61 -21.56
N TYR A 486 -11.10 3.59 -20.76
CA TYR A 486 -9.78 2.96 -20.82
C TYR A 486 -9.52 2.25 -22.15
N THR A 487 -10.57 1.70 -22.79
CA THR A 487 -10.46 1.08 -24.13
C THR A 487 -9.98 2.03 -25.23
N LEU A 488 -10.10 3.35 -25.05
CA LEU A 488 -9.78 4.36 -26.06
C LEU A 488 -8.35 4.91 -25.98
N ILE A 489 -7.60 4.60 -24.91
CA ILE A 489 -6.44 5.40 -24.49
C ILE A 489 -5.12 4.96 -25.13
N GLY A 490 -5.04 3.79 -25.76
CA GLY A 490 -3.78 3.20 -26.21
C GLY A 490 -2.84 4.11 -27.02
N SER A 491 -3.39 5.03 -27.82
CA SER A 491 -2.59 5.96 -28.64
C SER A 491 -1.99 7.15 -27.88
N HIS A 492 -2.28 7.32 -26.58
CA HIS A 492 -1.72 8.42 -25.78
C HIS A 492 -0.21 8.27 -25.50
N HIS A 493 0.34 7.07 -25.71
CA HIS A 493 1.78 6.80 -25.63
C HIS A 493 2.53 7.30 -26.87
N PHE A 494 1.79 7.73 -27.90
CA PHE A 494 2.32 8.08 -29.21
C PHE A 494 1.80 9.45 -29.66
N VAL A 495 1.58 10.34 -28.69
CA VAL A 495 1.29 11.75 -28.97
C VAL A 495 2.51 12.36 -29.66
N PHE A 496 2.29 13.14 -30.71
CA PHE A 496 3.32 13.66 -31.64
C PHE A 496 4.07 12.60 -32.48
N SER A 497 3.60 11.36 -32.51
CA SER A 497 4.11 10.36 -33.47
C SER A 497 3.45 10.49 -34.85
N SER A 498 3.81 9.58 -35.78
CA SER A 498 3.21 9.43 -37.10
C SER A 498 1.78 8.86 -37.10
N ILE A 499 1.21 8.53 -35.94
CA ILE A 499 -0.19 8.09 -35.82
C ILE A 499 -1.14 9.25 -36.17
N PRO A 500 -2.29 9.02 -36.84
CA PRO A 500 -3.23 10.08 -37.19
C PRO A 500 -3.63 10.97 -36.00
N TRP A 501 -3.60 12.29 -36.20
CA TRP A 501 -3.85 13.28 -35.15
C TRP A 501 -5.21 13.14 -34.46
N TRP A 502 -6.24 12.73 -35.20
CA TRP A 502 -7.57 12.48 -34.64
C TRP A 502 -7.54 11.33 -33.63
N LEU A 503 -6.76 10.27 -33.90
CA LEU A 503 -6.67 9.11 -33.01
C LEU A 503 -5.91 9.46 -31.72
N GLN A 504 -4.85 10.27 -31.83
CA GLN A 504 -4.17 10.85 -30.66
C GLN A 504 -5.17 11.68 -29.82
N THR A 505 -5.98 12.52 -30.46
CA THR A 505 -6.98 13.37 -29.78
C THR A 505 -8.05 12.53 -29.06
N VAL A 506 -8.56 11.46 -29.68
CA VAL A 506 -9.49 10.52 -29.05
C VAL A 506 -8.87 9.89 -27.80
N ALA A 507 -7.61 9.48 -27.87
CA ALA A 507 -6.91 8.91 -26.72
C ALA A 507 -6.71 9.91 -25.58
N ILE A 508 -6.47 11.19 -25.90
CA ILE A 508 -6.39 12.27 -24.90
C ILE A 508 -7.75 12.50 -24.23
N VAL A 509 -8.84 12.53 -25.00
CA VAL A 509 -10.20 12.66 -24.46
C VAL A 509 -10.55 11.46 -23.57
N GLY A 510 -10.21 10.24 -24.00
CA GLY A 510 -10.33 9.04 -23.16
C GLY A 510 -9.53 9.15 -21.87
N SER A 511 -8.29 9.65 -21.95
CA SER A 511 -7.42 9.86 -20.78
C SER A 511 -7.99 10.88 -19.80
N ALA A 512 -8.62 11.96 -20.29
CA ALA A 512 -9.33 12.91 -19.44
C ALA A 512 -10.58 12.27 -18.81
N GLY A 513 -11.33 11.47 -19.58
CA GLY A 513 -12.49 10.73 -19.11
C GLY A 513 -12.19 9.76 -17.96
N MET A 514 -10.96 9.24 -17.89
CA MET A 514 -10.50 8.38 -16.78
C MET A 514 -10.56 9.04 -15.40
N ALA A 515 -10.63 10.37 -15.30
CA ALA A 515 -10.89 11.03 -14.04
C ALA A 515 -12.18 10.52 -13.38
N ILE A 516 -13.21 10.18 -14.16
CA ILE A 516 -14.50 9.70 -13.65
C ILE A 516 -14.36 8.38 -12.88
N PRO A 517 -13.89 7.26 -13.49
CA PRO A 517 -13.73 6.00 -12.76
C PRO A 517 -12.68 6.07 -11.64
N VAL A 518 -11.62 6.86 -11.81
CA VAL A 518 -10.57 7.02 -10.79
C VAL A 518 -11.11 7.72 -9.55
N ILE A 519 -11.79 8.87 -9.72
CA ILE A 519 -12.42 9.59 -8.61
C ILE A 519 -13.50 8.72 -7.97
N ALA A 520 -14.40 8.13 -8.76
CA ALA A 520 -15.48 7.29 -8.24
C ALA A 520 -14.94 6.10 -7.42
N GLY A 521 -13.95 5.36 -7.92
CA GLY A 521 -13.33 4.24 -7.22
C GLY A 521 -12.58 4.69 -5.95
N THR A 522 -11.79 5.76 -6.04
CA THR A 522 -11.03 6.30 -4.90
C THR A 522 -11.96 6.76 -3.80
N THR A 523 -12.99 7.54 -4.13
CA THR A 523 -14.01 7.98 -3.17
C THR A 523 -14.70 6.78 -2.53
N ASN A 524 -15.04 5.75 -3.32
CA ASN A 524 -15.68 4.55 -2.78
C ASN A 524 -14.79 3.85 -1.74
N PHE A 525 -13.51 3.67 -2.02
CA PHE A 525 -12.58 3.03 -1.10
C PHE A 525 -12.27 3.89 0.13
N LEU A 526 -11.96 5.18 -0.03
CA LEU A 526 -11.67 6.08 1.08
C LEU A 526 -12.88 6.26 2.00
N MET A 527 -14.08 6.42 1.44
CA MET A 527 -15.30 6.56 2.26
C MET A 527 -15.70 5.25 2.94
N THR A 528 -15.21 4.10 2.49
CA THR A 528 -15.39 2.82 3.22
C THR A 528 -14.64 2.84 4.58
N PHE A 529 -13.58 3.66 4.72
CA PHE A 529 -12.93 3.90 6.02
C PHE A 529 -13.73 4.83 6.94
N LYS A 530 -14.76 5.54 6.47
CA LYS A 530 -15.49 6.56 7.24
C LYS A 530 -16.07 5.98 8.54
N GLY A 531 -15.48 6.34 9.68
CA GLY A 531 -15.83 5.84 11.01
C GLY A 531 -15.07 4.58 11.47
N SER A 532 -14.06 4.14 10.72
CA SER A 532 -13.14 3.03 11.03
C SER A 532 -11.67 3.42 10.88
N TRP A 533 -11.36 4.71 10.80
CA TRP A 533 -9.99 5.22 10.70
C TRP A 533 -9.10 4.77 11.86
N TYR A 534 -9.65 4.55 13.05
CA TYR A 534 -8.91 4.01 14.20
C TYR A 534 -8.26 2.64 13.89
N LYS A 535 -8.90 1.81 13.04
CA LYS A 535 -8.37 0.49 12.65
C LYS A 535 -7.07 0.57 11.86
N LEU A 536 -6.75 1.72 11.26
CA LEU A 536 -5.49 1.92 10.56
C LEU A 536 -4.29 1.79 11.50
N GLY A 537 -4.41 2.31 12.72
CA GLY A 537 -3.38 2.15 13.77
C GLY A 537 -3.27 0.70 14.24
N ASP A 538 -4.40 -0.01 14.29
CA ASP A 538 -4.52 -1.36 14.84
C ASP A 538 -4.24 -2.49 13.84
N SER A 539 -4.22 -2.20 12.53
CA SER A 539 -3.98 -3.17 11.47
C SER A 539 -2.59 -2.99 10.85
N TYR A 540 -1.96 -4.08 10.44
CA TYR A 540 -0.74 -4.04 9.61
C TYR A 540 -1.04 -4.14 8.11
N ILE A 541 -2.29 -4.40 7.75
CA ILE A 541 -2.75 -4.61 6.37
C ILE A 541 -3.35 -3.33 5.80
N LEU A 542 -4.18 -2.63 6.59
CA LEU A 542 -4.86 -1.42 6.15
C LEU A 542 -3.91 -0.30 5.68
N PRO A 543 -2.70 -0.11 6.23
CA PRO A 543 -1.74 0.85 5.68
C PRO A 543 -1.36 0.54 4.22
N PHE A 544 -1.18 -0.73 3.85
CA PHE A 544 -0.90 -1.10 2.46
C PHE A 544 -2.09 -0.78 1.55
N PHE A 545 -3.32 -1.07 1.98
CA PHE A 545 -4.52 -0.68 1.23
C PHE A 545 -4.63 0.84 1.09
N LEU A 546 -4.42 1.60 2.17
CA LEU A 546 -4.53 3.06 2.14
C LEU A 546 -3.52 3.67 1.18
N VAL A 547 -2.26 3.24 1.24
CA VAL A 547 -1.20 3.69 0.32
C VAL A 547 -1.56 3.32 -1.12
N GLY A 548 -2.02 2.08 -1.36
CA GLY A 548 -2.49 1.66 -2.68
C GLY A 548 -3.66 2.51 -3.21
N ILE A 549 -4.61 2.91 -2.37
CA ILE A 549 -5.72 3.80 -2.76
C ILE A 549 -5.23 5.21 -3.07
N ILE A 550 -4.28 5.73 -2.28
CA ILE A 550 -3.69 7.05 -2.53
C ILE A 550 -2.96 7.01 -3.87
N PHE A 551 -2.09 6.04 -4.12
CA PHE A 551 -1.41 5.92 -5.41
C PHE A 551 -2.35 5.58 -6.56
N TYR A 552 -3.47 4.91 -6.30
CA TYR A 552 -4.49 4.70 -7.32
C TYR A 552 -5.05 6.03 -7.81
N PHE A 553 -5.33 6.96 -6.89
CA PHE A 553 -5.73 8.30 -7.26
C PHE A 553 -4.59 9.08 -7.91
N THR A 554 -3.45 9.21 -7.22
CA THR A 554 -2.37 10.11 -7.65
C THR A 554 -1.70 9.63 -8.93
N GLY A 555 -1.35 8.34 -9.01
CA GLY A 555 -0.73 7.73 -10.18
C GLY A 555 -1.66 7.72 -11.39
N SER A 556 -2.95 7.41 -11.22
CA SER A 556 -3.87 7.41 -12.36
C SER A 556 -4.17 8.83 -12.86
N MET A 557 -4.35 9.81 -11.96
CA MET A 557 -4.52 11.21 -12.35
C MET A 557 -3.24 11.80 -12.99
N GLN A 558 -2.06 11.37 -12.54
CA GLN A 558 -0.80 11.70 -13.21
C GLN A 558 -0.76 11.13 -14.64
N GLY A 559 -1.23 9.90 -14.85
CA GLY A 559 -1.35 9.33 -16.20
C GLY A 559 -2.28 10.14 -17.12
N THR A 560 -3.39 10.67 -16.58
CA THR A 560 -4.23 11.64 -17.30
C THR A 560 -3.47 12.92 -17.63
N ALA A 561 -2.66 13.43 -16.71
CA ALA A 561 -1.84 14.63 -16.94
C ALA A 561 -0.77 14.39 -18.01
N GLU A 562 -0.12 13.22 -18.04
CA GLU A 562 0.90 12.83 -19.05
C GLU A 562 0.35 12.69 -20.47
N ALA A 563 -0.96 12.49 -20.61
CA ALA A 563 -1.60 12.36 -21.92
C ALA A 563 -1.78 13.70 -22.63
N PHE A 564 -1.85 14.82 -21.91
CA PHE A 564 -2.01 16.13 -22.55
C PHE A 564 -0.80 16.49 -23.40
N ARG A 565 -1.02 17.16 -24.53
CA ARG A 565 0.05 17.51 -25.48
C ARG A 565 1.17 18.32 -24.85
N GLU A 566 0.83 19.33 -24.05
CA GLU A 566 1.82 20.23 -23.46
C GLU A 566 2.76 19.53 -22.48
N THR A 567 2.23 18.65 -21.66
CA THR A 567 3.00 17.85 -20.69
C THR A 567 3.74 16.72 -21.39
N ASN A 568 3.09 16.05 -22.34
CA ASN A 568 3.70 14.98 -23.13
C ASN A 568 4.92 15.49 -23.90
N LEU A 569 4.86 16.71 -24.46
CA LEU A 569 5.99 17.35 -25.15
C LEU A 569 7.26 17.44 -24.28
N ILE A 570 7.11 17.58 -22.96
CA ILE A 570 8.22 17.70 -22.01
C ILE A 570 8.63 16.32 -21.47
N TRP A 571 7.64 15.47 -21.14
CA TRP A 571 7.88 14.24 -20.39
C TRP A 571 8.11 13.00 -21.26
N HIS A 572 7.64 13.00 -22.51
CA HIS A 572 7.80 11.85 -23.39
C HIS A 572 9.29 11.60 -23.70
N PHE A 573 9.67 10.32 -23.77
CA PHE A 573 11.07 9.84 -23.86
C PHE A 573 12.01 10.21 -22.69
N THR A 574 11.50 10.80 -21.62
CA THR A 574 12.28 11.03 -20.38
C THR A 574 12.06 9.91 -19.36
N ASP A 575 12.80 9.92 -18.25
CA ASP A 575 12.60 8.96 -17.16
C ASP A 575 11.34 9.26 -16.32
N PHE A 576 10.58 10.31 -16.66
CA PHE A 576 9.29 10.61 -16.03
C PHE A 576 8.31 9.45 -16.23
N THR A 577 8.22 8.91 -17.45
CA THR A 577 7.37 7.76 -17.77
C THR A 577 7.82 6.49 -17.03
N VAL A 578 9.13 6.34 -16.79
CA VAL A 578 9.67 5.23 -15.98
C VAL A 578 9.22 5.38 -14.52
N ALA A 579 9.30 6.59 -13.97
CA ALA A 579 8.83 6.88 -12.62
C ALA A 579 7.31 6.66 -12.49
N HIS A 580 6.52 7.11 -13.46
CA HIS A 580 5.08 6.87 -13.53
C HIS A 580 4.74 5.38 -13.51
N SER A 581 5.43 4.59 -14.34
CA SER A 581 5.20 3.15 -14.44
C SER A 581 5.52 2.44 -13.11
N HIS A 582 6.58 2.85 -12.41
CA HIS A 582 6.88 2.34 -11.08
C HIS A 582 5.84 2.79 -10.05
N LEU A 583 5.42 4.06 -10.07
CA LEU A 583 4.40 4.57 -9.16
C LEU A 583 3.09 3.77 -9.28
N THR A 584 2.70 3.40 -10.50
CA THR A 584 1.45 2.67 -10.76
C THR A 584 1.58 1.17 -10.50
N MET A 585 2.56 0.49 -11.09
CA MET A 585 2.74 -0.97 -10.91
C MET A 585 3.25 -1.35 -9.51
N TYR A 586 4.04 -0.50 -8.88
CA TYR A 586 4.50 -0.72 -7.53
C TYR A 586 3.49 -0.17 -6.52
N GLY A 587 3.29 1.15 -6.54
CA GLY A 587 2.50 1.88 -5.54
C GLY A 587 1.03 1.49 -5.48
N ILE A 588 0.44 1.02 -6.60
CA ILE A 588 -0.95 0.57 -6.66
C ILE A 588 -1.00 -0.96 -6.61
N ILE A 589 -0.51 -1.61 -7.67
CA ILE A 589 -0.71 -3.06 -7.88
C ILE A 589 0.00 -3.86 -6.79
N SER A 590 1.29 -3.63 -6.57
CA SER A 590 2.04 -4.42 -5.58
C SER A 590 1.58 -4.17 -4.14
N PHE A 591 1.25 -2.92 -3.77
CA PHE A 591 0.68 -2.62 -2.44
C PHE A 591 -0.67 -3.31 -2.20
N PHE A 592 -1.57 -3.33 -3.20
CA PHE A 592 -2.83 -4.08 -3.08
C PHE A 592 -2.63 -5.59 -3.02
N LEU A 593 -1.68 -6.13 -3.79
CA LEU A 593 -1.34 -7.55 -3.73
C LEU A 593 -0.75 -7.91 -2.37
N TRP A 594 0.20 -7.16 -1.82
CA TRP A 594 0.73 -7.40 -0.48
C TRP A 594 -0.35 -7.32 0.59
N ALA A 595 -1.23 -6.32 0.54
CA ALA A 595 -2.33 -6.21 1.48
C ALA A 595 -3.25 -7.44 1.44
N SER A 596 -3.53 -7.94 0.23
CA SER A 596 -4.33 -9.14 0.00
C SER A 596 -3.61 -10.42 0.45
N ILE A 597 -2.30 -10.51 0.25
CA ILE A 597 -1.47 -11.65 0.66
C ILE A 597 -1.34 -11.72 2.19
N TYR A 598 -1.00 -10.60 2.84
CA TYR A 598 -0.97 -10.50 4.31
C TYR A 598 -2.34 -10.72 4.95
N THR A 599 -3.42 -10.52 4.19
CA THR A 599 -4.77 -10.91 4.62
C THR A 599 -4.96 -12.42 4.56
N ILE A 600 -4.60 -13.05 3.45
CA ILE A 600 -5.09 -14.39 3.15
C ILE A 600 -4.19 -15.50 3.69
N VAL A 601 -2.87 -15.32 3.65
CA VAL A 601 -1.93 -16.38 4.03
C VAL A 601 -2.11 -16.75 5.50
N PRO A 602 -2.20 -15.81 6.47
CA PRO A 602 -2.48 -16.15 7.86
C PRO A 602 -3.81 -16.88 8.07
N ARG A 603 -4.81 -16.63 7.21
CA ARG A 603 -6.10 -17.34 7.30
C ARG A 603 -5.99 -18.78 6.84
N PHE A 604 -5.09 -19.09 5.92
CA PHE A 604 -4.83 -20.46 5.49
C PHE A 604 -3.94 -21.23 6.44
N THR A 605 -2.96 -20.57 7.06
CA THR A 605 -1.92 -21.23 7.84
C THR A 605 -2.09 -21.07 9.35
N GLY A 606 -2.98 -20.18 9.80
CA GLY A 606 -3.13 -19.79 11.21
C GLY A 606 -1.98 -18.94 11.75
N LYS A 607 -1.02 -18.55 10.90
CA LYS A 607 0.26 -17.94 11.31
C LYS A 607 0.42 -16.55 10.74
N GLU A 608 0.82 -15.62 11.60
CA GLU A 608 1.15 -14.25 11.22
C GLU A 608 2.67 -14.05 11.14
N ALA A 609 3.10 -13.18 10.23
CA ALA A 609 4.49 -12.75 10.19
C ALA A 609 4.83 -11.85 11.39
N PRO A 610 6.11 -11.78 11.80
CA PRO A 610 6.52 -10.84 12.84
C PRO A 610 6.16 -9.41 12.46
N GLN A 611 5.51 -8.71 13.35
CA GLN A 611 4.95 -7.41 13.03
C GLN A 611 6.02 -6.34 12.73
N ILE A 612 7.21 -6.45 13.34
CA ILE A 612 8.37 -5.58 13.04
C ILE A 612 8.79 -5.76 11.57
N SER A 613 8.84 -7.00 11.08
CA SER A 613 9.25 -7.26 9.69
C SER A 613 8.16 -6.88 8.69
N ILE A 614 6.87 -6.94 9.05
CA ILE A 614 5.80 -6.36 8.21
C ILE A 614 5.95 -4.83 8.14
N GLY A 615 6.23 -4.18 9.26
CA GLY A 615 6.49 -2.74 9.32
C GLY A 615 7.72 -2.34 8.50
N ALA A 616 8.80 -3.10 8.60
CA ALA A 616 10.02 -2.88 7.80
C ALA A 616 9.74 -3.04 6.31
N HIS A 617 9.03 -4.09 5.89
CA HIS A 617 8.59 -4.27 4.51
C HIS A 617 7.80 -3.05 4.02
N PHE A 618 6.80 -2.60 4.79
CA PHE A 618 5.99 -1.43 4.43
C PHE A 618 6.85 -0.17 4.24
N TRP A 619 7.70 0.16 5.22
CA TRP A 619 8.48 1.41 5.19
C TRP A 619 9.55 1.41 4.12
N PHE A 620 10.26 0.29 3.93
CA PHE A 620 11.26 0.19 2.86
C PHE A 620 10.61 0.25 1.48
N ALA A 621 9.45 -0.41 1.29
CA ALA A 621 8.70 -0.31 0.03
C ALA A 621 8.23 1.12 -0.23
N PHE A 622 7.64 1.78 0.78
CA PHE A 622 7.06 3.12 0.62
C PHE A 622 8.12 4.20 0.44
N ILE A 623 9.12 4.25 1.33
CA ILE A 623 10.21 5.25 1.25
C ILE A 623 11.06 5.00 0.01
N GLY A 624 11.41 3.74 -0.27
CA GLY A 624 12.18 3.38 -1.47
C GLY A 624 11.51 3.84 -2.76
N MET A 625 10.20 3.61 -2.89
CA MET A 625 9.42 4.08 -4.04
C MET A 625 9.41 5.62 -4.17
N LEU A 626 9.29 6.35 -3.06
CA LEU A 626 9.31 7.82 -3.10
C LEU A 626 10.70 8.34 -3.50
N MET A 627 11.77 7.76 -2.94
CA MET A 627 13.16 8.08 -3.30
C MET A 627 13.49 7.71 -4.75
N TYR A 628 12.81 6.70 -5.30
CA TYR A 628 12.93 6.35 -6.71
C TYR A 628 12.18 7.34 -7.60
N THR A 629 10.91 7.59 -7.32
CA THR A 629 10.01 8.27 -8.27
C THR A 629 10.16 9.79 -8.25
N VAL A 630 10.25 10.41 -7.07
CA VAL A 630 10.26 11.88 -6.94
C VAL A 630 11.49 12.52 -7.60
N PRO A 631 12.74 12.08 -7.32
CA PRO A 631 13.91 12.65 -7.97
C PRO A 631 13.88 12.40 -9.48
N LEU A 632 13.44 11.22 -9.91
CA LEU A 632 13.42 10.85 -11.32
C LEU A 632 12.41 11.69 -12.11
N MET A 633 11.22 11.98 -11.55
CA MET A 633 10.24 12.89 -12.16
C MET A 633 10.76 14.32 -12.25
N TYR A 634 11.40 14.82 -11.18
CA TYR A 634 11.94 16.17 -11.14
C TYR A 634 13.08 16.34 -12.16
N GLY A 635 14.10 15.49 -12.11
CA GLY A 635 15.23 15.54 -13.04
C GLY A 635 14.79 15.37 -14.50
N SER A 636 13.82 14.49 -14.75
CA SER A 636 13.28 14.27 -16.10
C SER A 636 12.53 15.48 -16.66
N THR A 637 11.82 16.21 -15.81
CA THR A 637 11.14 17.45 -16.24
C THR A 637 12.18 18.49 -16.68
N LEU A 638 13.26 18.65 -15.91
CA LEU A 638 14.35 19.55 -16.26
C LEU A 638 15.08 19.09 -17.54
N LYS A 639 15.36 17.79 -17.67
CA LYS A 639 15.93 17.20 -18.90
C LYS A 639 15.05 17.49 -20.13
N GLY A 640 13.73 17.34 -20.02
CA GLY A 640 12.79 17.65 -21.09
C GLY A 640 12.83 19.13 -21.50
N ILE A 641 12.93 20.04 -20.53
CA ILE A 641 13.09 21.48 -20.79
C ILE A 641 14.42 21.77 -21.50
N MET A 642 15.52 21.17 -21.05
CA MET A 642 16.83 21.32 -21.72
C MET A 642 16.80 20.88 -23.19
N TRP A 643 16.08 19.80 -23.50
CA TRP A 643 15.89 19.34 -24.88
C TRP A 643 15.09 20.33 -25.71
N LEU A 644 14.04 20.94 -25.14
CA LEU A 644 13.25 21.98 -25.81
C LEU A 644 14.07 23.26 -26.07
N GLU A 645 15.03 23.57 -25.21
CA GLU A 645 15.98 24.68 -25.39
C GLU A 645 17.08 24.38 -26.42
N GLY A 646 17.11 23.17 -27.00
CA GLY A 646 18.11 22.77 -27.99
C GLY A 646 19.50 22.48 -27.41
N LYS A 647 19.60 22.17 -26.11
CA LYS A 647 20.87 21.76 -25.48
C LYS A 647 21.38 20.44 -26.09
N PRO A 648 22.70 20.24 -26.21
CA PRO A 648 23.27 18.96 -26.61
C PRO A 648 22.72 17.78 -25.79
N PHE A 649 22.42 16.66 -26.44
CA PHE A 649 21.83 15.49 -25.78
C PHE A 649 22.67 14.98 -24.59
N ILE A 650 24.00 15.01 -24.74
CA ILE A 650 24.95 14.58 -23.71
C ILE A 650 24.83 15.40 -22.42
N ASP A 651 24.48 16.69 -22.51
CA ASP A 651 24.29 17.54 -21.33
C ASP A 651 23.11 17.05 -20.49
N GLY A 652 22.02 16.63 -21.15
CA GLY A 652 20.87 16.01 -20.47
C GLY A 652 21.21 14.65 -19.84
N VAL A 653 22.12 13.87 -20.45
CA VAL A 653 22.61 12.61 -19.88
C VAL A 653 23.45 12.87 -18.63
N MET A 654 24.43 13.77 -18.70
CA MET A 654 25.28 14.13 -17.56
C MET A 654 24.47 14.74 -16.42
N PHE A 655 23.49 15.59 -16.75
CA PHE A 655 22.57 16.19 -15.78
C PHE A 655 21.75 15.14 -15.01
N MET A 656 21.43 14.01 -15.62
CA MET A 656 20.61 12.96 -15.00
C MET A 656 21.37 12.07 -14.02
N ALA A 657 22.71 12.05 -14.03
CA ALA A 657 23.52 11.18 -13.19
C ALA A 657 23.14 11.18 -11.68
N PRO A 658 22.99 12.32 -10.99
CA PRO A 658 22.58 12.32 -9.58
C PRO A 658 21.15 11.79 -9.36
N TYR A 659 20.24 11.94 -10.33
CA TYR A 659 18.88 11.43 -10.24
C TYR A 659 18.84 9.91 -10.44
N TRP A 660 19.69 9.37 -11.31
CA TRP A 660 19.86 7.92 -11.43
C TRP A 660 20.51 7.28 -10.21
N LEU A 661 21.38 7.99 -9.49
CA LEU A 661 21.88 7.54 -8.20
C LEU A 661 20.74 7.40 -7.16
N TRP A 662 19.87 8.41 -7.04
CA TRP A 662 18.71 8.31 -6.15
C TRP A 662 17.74 7.21 -6.56
N ARG A 663 17.58 6.98 -7.87
CA ARG A 663 16.84 5.83 -8.40
C ARG A 663 17.41 4.52 -7.90
N ALA A 664 18.73 4.32 -7.96
CA ALA A 664 19.38 3.11 -7.45
C ALA A 664 19.23 2.98 -5.92
N ILE A 665 19.39 4.05 -5.16
CA ILE A 665 19.19 4.02 -3.69
C ILE A 665 17.74 3.66 -3.34
N GLY A 666 16.76 4.29 -4.00
CA GLY A 666 15.34 3.96 -3.82
C GLY A 666 15.03 2.52 -4.23
N GLY A 667 15.60 2.07 -5.34
CA GLY A 667 15.53 0.69 -5.84
C GLY A 667 16.07 -0.32 -4.84
N SER A 668 17.23 -0.06 -4.23
CA SER A 668 17.82 -0.89 -3.17
C SER A 668 16.89 -1.05 -1.97
N LEU A 669 16.21 0.03 -1.53
CA LEU A 669 15.22 -0.05 -0.45
C LEU A 669 13.99 -0.87 -0.87
N MET A 670 13.49 -0.67 -2.09
CA MET A 670 12.38 -1.47 -2.65
C MET A 670 12.75 -2.96 -2.72
N TRP A 671 13.94 -3.27 -3.23
CA TRP A 671 14.45 -4.63 -3.33
C TRP A 671 14.61 -5.31 -1.96
N LEU A 672 15.18 -4.59 -0.98
CA LEU A 672 15.27 -5.08 0.40
C LEU A 672 13.87 -5.37 0.98
N SER A 673 12.88 -4.54 0.66
CA SER A 673 11.50 -4.76 1.07
C SER A 673 10.94 -6.09 0.54
N HIS A 674 11.29 -6.49 -0.68
CA HIS A 674 10.87 -7.77 -1.27
C HIS A 674 11.49 -8.97 -0.59
N LEU A 675 12.77 -8.88 -0.20
CA LEU A 675 13.42 -9.92 0.60
C LEU A 675 12.73 -10.10 1.95
N ILE A 676 12.38 -8.98 2.60
CA ILE A 676 11.64 -9.00 3.87
C ILE A 676 10.23 -9.59 3.66
N PHE A 677 9.55 -9.25 2.56
CA PHE A 677 8.27 -9.85 2.22
C PHE A 677 8.38 -11.36 1.98
N ALA A 678 9.40 -11.83 1.26
CA ALA A 678 9.65 -13.26 1.05
C ALA A 678 9.92 -13.98 2.38
N TYR A 679 10.71 -13.38 3.26
CA TYR A 679 10.92 -13.89 4.62
C TYR A 679 9.60 -13.95 5.42
N ASN A 680 8.78 -12.91 5.36
CA ASN A 680 7.48 -12.89 6.03
C ASN A 680 6.56 -13.99 5.50
N LEU A 681 6.51 -14.19 4.19
CA LEU A 681 5.73 -15.24 3.55
C LEU A 681 6.18 -16.62 4.01
N TYR A 682 7.50 -16.86 4.03
CA TYR A 682 8.10 -18.08 4.57
C TYR A 682 7.68 -18.31 6.03
N LYS A 683 7.81 -17.31 6.90
CA LYS A 683 7.42 -17.42 8.32
C LYS A 683 5.92 -17.72 8.50
N MET A 684 5.07 -17.21 7.62
CA MET A 684 3.63 -17.52 7.66
C MET A 684 3.31 -18.94 7.15
N MET A 685 4.17 -19.57 6.35
CA MET A 685 3.90 -20.86 5.71
C MET A 685 4.60 -22.06 6.34
N VAL A 686 5.73 -21.85 7.03
CA VAL A 686 6.51 -22.95 7.62
C VAL A 686 5.74 -23.63 8.76
N PRO A 687 5.65 -24.97 8.77
CA PRO A 687 5.20 -25.72 9.93
C PRO A 687 6.23 -25.58 11.05
N VAL A 688 6.08 -24.57 11.91
CA VAL A 688 6.68 -24.60 13.23
C VAL A 688 6.00 -25.75 13.98
N LYS A 689 6.80 -26.73 14.43
CA LYS A 689 6.41 -27.65 15.50
C LYS A 689 6.22 -26.75 16.71
N GLU A 690 5.01 -26.24 16.91
CA GLU A 690 4.68 -25.57 18.16
C GLU A 690 4.84 -26.66 19.21
N ILE A 691 5.98 -26.62 19.89
CA ILE A 691 6.13 -27.25 21.17
C ILE A 691 5.09 -26.54 22.02
N ASP A 692 3.96 -27.19 22.25
CA ASP A 692 3.01 -26.71 23.23
C ASP A 692 3.78 -26.64 24.54
N ILE A 693 4.02 -25.43 25.01
CA ILE A 693 4.78 -25.19 26.23
C ILE A 693 4.11 -25.93 27.39
N ALA A 694 2.79 -26.12 27.37
CA ALA A 694 2.10 -26.96 28.33
C ALA A 694 2.42 -28.44 28.15
N GLU A 695 2.46 -28.96 26.92
CA GLU A 695 2.79 -30.37 26.63
C GLU A 695 4.27 -30.68 26.90
N GLU A 696 5.19 -29.78 26.58
CA GLU A 696 6.63 -29.90 26.89
C GLU A 696 6.91 -29.76 28.38
N ILE A 697 6.23 -28.84 29.08
CA ILE A 697 6.29 -28.76 30.55
C ILE A 697 5.72 -30.03 31.16
N THR A 698 4.61 -30.57 30.63
CA THR A 698 4.01 -31.83 31.12
C THR A 698 4.93 -33.03 30.88
N THR A 699 5.53 -33.11 29.69
CA THR A 699 6.48 -34.17 29.30
C THR A 699 7.78 -34.09 30.11
N GLN A 700 8.28 -32.89 30.40
CA GLN A 700 9.43 -32.70 31.29
C GLN A 700 9.09 -32.98 32.76
N PHE A 701 7.85 -32.70 33.20
CA PHE A 701 7.35 -33.07 34.53
C PHE A 701 7.20 -34.60 34.70
N GLU A 702 6.72 -35.31 33.67
CA GLU A 702 6.58 -36.78 33.67
C GLU A 702 7.93 -37.51 33.57
N ASN A 703 8.90 -36.94 32.87
CA ASN A 703 10.27 -37.47 32.82
C ASN A 703 11.06 -37.22 34.12
N GLN A 704 10.71 -36.21 34.92
CA GLN A 704 11.33 -35.96 36.22
C GLN A 704 10.69 -36.75 37.38
N SER A 705 9.42 -37.15 37.25
CA SER A 705 8.76 -38.03 38.23
C SER A 705 9.27 -39.47 38.13
N THR A 706 9.55 -39.96 36.92
CA THR A 706 10.16 -41.28 36.68
C THR A 706 11.58 -41.42 37.27
N LEU A 707 12.37 -40.34 37.25
CA LEU A 707 13.71 -40.31 37.88
C LEU A 707 13.70 -40.22 39.42
N ARG A 708 12.58 -39.81 40.03
CA ARG A 708 12.41 -39.75 41.51
C ARG A 708 11.75 -40.98 42.11
N VAL A 709 11.14 -41.85 41.30
CA VAL A 709 10.63 -43.16 41.73
C VAL A 709 11.75 -44.23 41.68
N GLN A 710 12.86 -43.94 41.00
CA GLN A 710 14.05 -44.81 40.93
C GLN A 710 15.18 -44.47 41.94
N LYS A 711 15.00 -43.45 42.79
CA LYS A 711 15.86 -43.13 43.93
C LYS A 711 15.06 -43.27 45.21
#